data_AF-A0A438F632-F1
#
_entry.id   AF-A0A438F632-F1
#
_cell.length_a   1.000
_cell.length_b   1.000
_cell.length_c   1.000
_cell.angle_alpha   90.00
_cell.angle_beta   90.00
_cell.angle_gamma   90.00
#
_symmetry.space_group_name_H-M   'P 1'
#
loop_
_entity.id
_entity.type
_entity.pdbx_description
1 polymer ?
#
loop_
_entity_poly.entity_id
_entity_poly.type
_entity_poly.pdbx_seq_one_letter_code
_entity_poly.pdbx_strand_id
1 'polypeptide(L)'
;MQQLDVHGKVILTLLLASSLGFMVKAAIHYRRRKINPENDLSFAPRLVRTGSGRVGKIERFAHYVARQMGFPDPDECPRFCKLAYDYLKKSKGCDQNIYEYFSSLPDAKSLYIKLVEEFERCILSYFAFHWTQASFMINQVLSVESDEQKTKLKDFVMAATRKQRFEKVTKDLKVKRVFHTLLEEMKAIGVARSSGCTEVMMPVALSERSPVLLLMGGGMGAGKSTVLKEIMKDAFWSGAEANCVVVEADAFKETDVIYRALSSHHHDMLQTAELVHQSSTNAASSLLVAALNEGRDVVMDGTLSWEPFVQQTIAMARNVHKRRYRMGVGYAVAEDGTVTENYWEEVPLEEEEEQQKENGQVARKPYRIELVGVVCDPFLAVVRGIRRAIVTRRAVRVNEQVKSHKRFASNFQSYCQLVDNARLYCSNAFGRPPALIAWKEGGNKLLVDPEAIKCLTVISTSNEDAENIYELYKQPNLVHEEGSVWKDIVLSPSRVSLQLELRTSIQKIENLKVNGSTKATLYIFGDSDLDNGNNNDKDTLAKANYPPYGIDYPKGTTGRFTNGLTIADYLAQFLNINQPPPFLGPMAATGKSPRGYNYASASAGILPETGTIVGSNLNLTEQVRLFRKTVDTILPQHLKTPEAISRHLSSSIFLVLIGSNDYAMNYLLPQFSNSSRLYNPEQFAELLLNELGNHLREMYRLGGRNFVVFEIGPIGCLPTVALENAGTKTRCVEKPNDLVSIFNAKLASNINQLTSSLQHSTFVLVKTFNLVHGLVENPSRNGFNDSRNPCCVISDKTGTCIPNKTPCQDRNGHVFWDGAHHTDAVNRFAAREIFNGTSFCTPINFIHKFTETHLPNASIPHFLALFTGGLMLFGFFEALTGAFFTALTGAFFADFDGPSTFVLADVTVEVLAAV
;
A
#
# COMPACT_ATOMS: atom_id res chain seq x y z
N MET A 1 59.28 36.29 58.15
CA MET A 1 59.00 36.75 56.77
C MET A 1 59.39 35.68 55.73
N GLN A 2 58.96 34.42 55.96
CA GLN A 2 59.26 33.27 55.08
C GLN A 2 58.02 32.37 54.86
N GLN A 3 56.84 32.89 55.21
CA GLN A 3 55.54 32.23 54.96
C GLN A 3 54.89 32.68 53.64
N LEU A 4 55.53 33.59 52.89
CA LEU A 4 55.03 34.09 51.60
C LEU A 4 55.65 33.40 50.35
N ASP A 5 56.69 32.58 50.50
CA ASP A 5 57.35 31.92 49.33
C ASP A 5 56.79 30.52 49.01
N VAL A 6 56.01 29.93 49.92
CA VAL A 6 55.39 28.60 49.68
C VAL A 6 54.13 28.73 48.83
N HIS A 7 53.35 29.81 49.00
CA HIS A 7 52.14 30.03 48.19
C HIS A 7 52.46 30.38 46.73
N GLY A 8 53.54 31.13 46.46
CA GLY A 8 53.95 31.45 45.10
C GLY A 8 54.36 30.20 44.30
N LYS A 9 55.13 29.29 44.92
CA LYS A 9 55.53 28.02 44.29
C LYS A 9 54.36 27.06 44.10
N VAL A 10 53.44 26.97 45.06
CA VAL A 10 52.24 26.11 44.94
C VAL A 10 51.30 26.64 43.86
N ILE A 11 51.09 27.96 43.76
CA ILE A 11 50.26 28.59 42.73
C ILE A 11 50.90 28.43 41.35
N LEU A 12 52.23 28.59 41.22
CA LEU A 12 52.93 28.39 39.95
C LEU A 12 52.90 26.91 39.52
N THR A 13 53.01 25.97 40.46
CA THR A 13 52.91 24.53 40.18
C THR A 13 51.47 24.13 39.82
N LEU A 14 50.45 24.74 40.44
CA LEU A 14 49.04 24.55 40.08
C LEU A 14 48.69 25.20 38.71
N LEU A 15 49.29 26.34 38.37
CA LEU A 15 49.12 26.98 37.07
C LEU A 15 49.86 26.23 35.95
N LEU A 16 51.03 25.65 36.23
CA LEU A 16 51.75 24.78 35.30
C LEU A 16 51.06 23.42 35.15
N ALA A 17 50.55 22.82 36.22
CA ALA A 17 49.78 21.57 36.15
C ALA A 17 48.41 21.75 35.47
N SER A 18 47.75 22.90 35.67
CA SER A 18 46.49 23.21 35.00
C SER A 18 46.69 23.58 33.53
N SER A 19 47.76 24.29 33.16
CA SER A 19 48.08 24.57 31.75
C SER A 19 48.61 23.34 31.01
N LEU A 20 49.41 22.48 31.63
CA LEU A 20 49.80 21.19 31.07
C LEU A 20 48.59 20.24 31.00
N GLY A 21 47.70 20.27 32.01
CA GLY A 21 46.42 19.56 32.00
C GLY A 21 45.45 20.08 30.95
N PHE A 22 45.47 21.38 30.64
CA PHE A 22 44.67 21.99 29.59
C PHE A 22 45.29 21.74 28.20
N MET A 23 46.61 21.70 28.08
CA MET A 23 47.32 21.34 26.85
C MET A 23 47.25 19.85 26.56
N VAL A 24 47.25 18.99 27.58
CA VAL A 24 46.99 17.55 27.45
C VAL A 24 45.52 17.31 27.22
N LYS A 25 44.59 18.02 27.88
CA LYS A 25 43.16 17.96 27.53
C LYS A 25 42.89 18.53 26.15
N ALA A 26 43.59 19.58 25.71
CA ALA A 26 43.46 20.17 24.38
C ALA A 26 44.14 19.29 23.34
N ALA A 27 45.26 18.62 23.65
CA ALA A 27 45.92 17.65 22.77
C ALA A 27 45.19 16.30 22.74
N ILE A 28 44.53 15.89 23.82
CA ILE A 28 43.60 14.76 23.87
C ILE A 28 42.28 15.15 23.20
N HIS A 29 41.80 16.38 23.32
CA HIS A 29 40.62 16.89 22.62
C HIS A 29 40.90 17.14 21.13
N TYR A 30 42.14 17.52 20.78
CA TYR A 30 42.62 17.70 19.41
C TYR A 30 43.01 16.35 18.78
N ARG A 31 43.60 15.40 19.52
CA ARG A 31 43.78 13.99 19.08
C ARG A 31 42.46 13.22 19.05
N ARG A 32 41.50 13.47 19.96
CA ARG A 32 40.11 12.98 19.85
C ARG A 32 39.36 13.65 18.70
N ARG A 33 39.66 14.91 18.36
CA ARG A 33 39.17 15.53 17.11
C ARG A 33 39.88 15.04 15.85
N LYS A 34 41.09 14.47 15.97
CA LYS A 34 41.85 13.92 14.84
C LYS A 34 41.73 12.40 14.70
N ILE A 35 41.03 11.74 15.62
CA ILE A 35 40.40 10.42 15.43
C ILE A 35 38.93 10.64 15.79
N ASN A 36 38.20 11.32 14.90
CA ASN A 36 36.78 11.55 15.06
C ASN A 36 36.01 10.48 14.27
N PRO A 37 35.55 9.37 14.89
CA PRO A 37 34.64 8.43 14.24
C PRO A 37 33.25 9.03 14.00
N GLU A 38 32.97 10.23 14.52
CA GLU A 38 31.72 10.97 14.27
C GLU A 38 31.54 11.43 12.80
N ASN A 39 32.55 11.29 11.94
CA ASN A 39 32.38 11.55 10.50
C ASN A 39 31.71 10.40 9.72
N ASP A 40 31.36 9.26 10.34
CA ASP A 40 30.86 8.08 9.62
C ASP A 40 29.50 7.52 10.11
N LEU A 41 28.69 8.35 10.80
CA LEU A 41 27.27 8.06 11.06
C LEU A 41 26.37 8.46 9.88
N SER A 42 26.93 8.64 8.68
CA SER A 42 26.20 8.96 7.45
C SER A 42 25.08 7.95 7.17
N PHE A 43 25.28 6.69 7.56
CA PHE A 43 24.35 5.57 7.42
C PHE A 43 23.30 5.48 8.53
N ALA A 44 23.42 6.22 9.63
CA ALA A 44 22.43 6.18 10.71
C ALA A 44 21.25 7.12 10.42
N PRO A 45 20.00 6.74 10.77
CA PRO A 45 18.88 7.67 10.71
C PRO A 45 19.05 8.81 11.73
N ARG A 46 18.71 10.03 11.29
CA ARG A 46 18.86 11.23 12.12
C ARG A 46 17.84 11.23 13.27
N LEU A 47 18.29 11.60 14.46
CA LEU A 47 17.44 11.76 15.64
C LEU A 47 17.35 13.23 16.01
N VAL A 48 16.19 13.86 15.82
CA VAL A 48 15.96 15.25 16.23
C VAL A 48 15.62 15.26 17.72
N ARG A 49 16.47 15.83 18.57
CA ARG A 49 16.16 16.00 20.01
C ARG A 49 15.39 17.31 20.23
N THR A 50 14.41 17.31 21.13
CA THR A 50 13.72 18.56 21.50
C THR A 50 14.63 19.45 22.36
N GLY A 51 14.37 20.76 22.43
CA GLY A 51 15.15 21.70 23.25
C GLY A 51 15.22 21.37 24.75
N SER A 52 14.39 20.44 25.23
CA SER A 52 14.38 19.91 26.61
C SER A 52 15.30 18.71 26.84
N GLY A 53 16.02 18.24 25.81
CA GLY A 53 16.84 17.02 25.89
C GLY A 53 16.05 15.71 25.83
N ARG A 54 14.70 15.76 25.83
CA ARG A 54 13.85 14.58 25.58
C ARG A 54 14.00 14.11 24.14
N VAL A 55 14.02 12.78 23.96
CA VAL A 55 14.09 12.10 22.67
C VAL A 55 12.98 12.66 21.76
N GLY A 56 13.37 13.25 20.63
CA GLY A 56 12.40 13.77 19.67
C GLY A 56 12.25 12.84 18.47
N LYS A 57 11.81 13.39 17.33
CA LYS A 57 11.35 12.63 16.16
C LYS A 57 12.53 11.98 15.42
N ILE A 58 12.47 10.66 15.17
CA ILE A 58 13.39 9.97 14.27
C ILE A 58 13.05 10.28 12.80
N GLU A 59 14.08 10.37 11.96
CA GLU A 59 13.99 10.53 10.51
C GLU A 59 13.08 9.44 9.91
N ARG A 60 12.16 9.85 9.03
CA ARG A 60 11.25 8.96 8.32
C ARG A 60 12.00 8.02 7.41
N PHE A 61 11.59 6.75 7.32
CA PHE A 61 12.28 5.75 6.50
C PHE A 61 12.49 6.20 5.05
N ALA A 62 11.47 6.70 4.36
CA ALA A 62 11.64 7.19 2.99
C ALA A 62 12.59 8.38 2.86
N HIS A 63 12.59 9.30 3.84
CA HIS A 63 13.52 10.44 3.83
C HIS A 63 14.96 9.98 4.10
N TYR A 64 15.13 9.00 4.99
CA TYR A 64 16.39 8.33 5.21
C TYR A 64 16.91 7.69 3.92
N VAL A 65 16.06 6.92 3.21
CA VAL A 65 16.40 6.29 1.93
C VAL A 65 16.78 7.34 0.88
N ALA A 66 15.99 8.40 0.71
CA ALA A 66 16.31 9.51 -0.20
C ALA A 66 17.68 10.11 0.11
N ARG A 67 17.99 10.35 1.39
CA ARG A 67 19.29 10.86 1.83
C ARG A 67 20.43 9.88 1.56
N GLN A 68 20.24 8.58 1.80
CA GLN A 68 21.24 7.55 1.46
C GLN A 68 21.51 7.51 -0.04
N MET A 69 20.47 7.76 -0.85
CA MET A 69 20.57 7.88 -2.31
C MET A 69 21.14 9.22 -2.79
N GLY A 70 21.55 10.10 -1.88
CA GLY A 70 22.16 11.39 -2.20
C GLY A 70 21.18 12.51 -2.56
N PHE A 71 19.87 12.34 -2.29
CA PHE A 71 18.88 13.42 -2.40
C PHE A 71 18.84 14.20 -1.08
N PRO A 72 19.20 15.50 -1.08
CA PRO A 72 19.22 16.30 0.14
C PRO A 72 17.82 16.63 0.65
N ASP A 73 16.85 16.75 -0.26
CA ASP A 73 15.44 17.00 0.02
C ASP A 73 14.59 15.84 -0.55
N PRO A 74 13.80 15.12 0.28
CA PRO A 74 12.91 14.07 -0.20
C PRO A 74 11.85 14.56 -1.20
N ASP A 75 11.52 15.86 -1.20
CA ASP A 75 10.58 16.44 -2.16
C ASP A 75 11.14 16.49 -3.60
N GLU A 76 12.45 16.29 -3.78
CA GLU A 76 13.06 16.09 -5.11
C GLU A 76 12.71 14.72 -5.72
N CYS A 77 12.27 13.76 -4.89
CA CYS A 77 12.03 12.39 -5.32
C CYS A 77 10.79 11.76 -4.62
N PRO A 78 9.61 12.38 -4.72
CA PRO A 78 8.43 11.98 -3.96
C PRO A 78 7.89 10.60 -4.37
N ARG A 79 8.02 10.23 -5.65
CA ARG A 79 7.59 8.90 -6.14
C ARG A 79 8.54 7.82 -5.65
N PHE A 80 9.84 8.09 -5.72
CA PHE A 80 10.85 7.22 -5.13
C PHE A 80 10.61 7.01 -3.62
N CYS A 81 10.32 8.08 -2.88
CA CYS A 81 9.98 8.00 -1.46
C CYS A 81 8.75 7.10 -1.18
N LYS A 82 7.73 7.17 -2.04
CA LYS A 82 6.55 6.28 -1.93
C LYS A 82 6.93 4.81 -2.15
N LEU A 83 7.72 4.51 -3.19
CA LEU A 83 8.19 3.14 -3.46
C LEU A 83 8.99 2.56 -2.29
N ALA A 84 9.84 3.37 -1.65
CA ALA A 84 10.58 2.93 -0.46
C ALA A 84 9.64 2.49 0.67
N TYR A 85 8.57 3.23 0.93
CA TYR A 85 7.57 2.85 1.92
C TYR A 85 6.78 1.60 1.54
N ASP A 86 6.32 1.53 0.29
CA ASP A 86 5.56 0.38 -0.22
C ASP A 86 6.40 -0.90 -0.14
N TYR A 87 7.70 -0.80 -0.42
CA TYR A 87 8.63 -1.92 -0.32
C TYR A 87 8.83 -2.38 1.14
N LEU A 88 9.03 -1.44 2.06
CA LEU A 88 9.16 -1.75 3.48
C LEU A 88 7.90 -2.44 4.04
N LYS A 89 6.72 -2.00 3.60
CA LYS A 89 5.43 -2.58 4.00
C LYS A 89 5.09 -3.89 3.29
N LYS A 90 5.80 -4.23 2.20
CA LYS A 90 5.41 -5.29 1.26
C LYS A 90 3.99 -5.09 0.73
N SER A 91 3.66 -3.87 0.33
CA SER A 91 2.36 -3.53 -0.28
C SER A 91 2.09 -4.40 -1.52
N LYS A 92 0.83 -4.78 -1.74
CA LYS A 92 0.43 -5.58 -2.91
C LYS A 92 0.79 -4.84 -4.20
N GLY A 93 1.48 -5.53 -5.12
CA GLY A 93 1.93 -4.94 -6.40
C GLY A 93 3.19 -4.08 -6.30
N CYS A 94 3.87 -4.02 -5.15
CA CYS A 94 5.08 -3.19 -4.98
C CYS A 94 6.19 -3.52 -5.98
N ASP A 95 6.51 -4.81 -6.19
CA ASP A 95 7.55 -5.22 -7.13
C ASP A 95 7.25 -4.74 -8.57
N GLN A 96 5.97 -4.85 -8.97
CA GLN A 96 5.49 -4.35 -10.26
C GLN A 96 5.63 -2.82 -10.34
N ASN A 97 5.22 -2.09 -9.29
CA ASN A 97 5.34 -0.62 -9.24
C ASN A 97 6.80 -0.15 -9.32
N ILE A 98 7.75 -0.87 -8.70
CA ILE A 98 9.18 -0.56 -8.79
C ILE A 98 9.71 -0.83 -10.20
N TYR A 99 9.29 -1.93 -10.83
CA TYR A 99 9.67 -2.24 -12.20
C TYR A 99 9.13 -1.19 -13.18
N GLU A 100 7.85 -0.84 -13.06
CA GLU A 100 7.19 0.20 -13.85
C GLU A 100 7.83 1.58 -13.67
N TYR A 101 8.32 1.89 -12.47
CA TYR A 101 9.02 3.14 -12.19
C TYR A 101 10.24 3.36 -13.10
N PHE A 102 10.97 2.30 -13.43
CA PHE A 102 12.13 2.36 -14.33
C PHE A 102 11.81 2.03 -15.79
N SER A 103 10.56 1.67 -16.13
CA SER A 103 10.17 1.19 -17.46
C SER A 103 10.54 2.12 -18.63
N SER A 104 10.68 3.42 -18.38
CA SER A 104 11.11 4.40 -19.38
C SER A 104 12.63 4.39 -19.68
N LEU A 105 13.42 3.59 -18.96
CA LEU A 105 14.87 3.48 -19.10
C LEU A 105 15.24 2.11 -19.72
N PRO A 106 16.25 2.04 -20.60
CA PRO A 106 16.62 0.81 -21.31
C PRO A 106 17.08 -0.32 -20.37
N ASP A 107 17.64 0.03 -19.20
CA ASP A 107 18.17 -0.92 -18.22
C ASP A 107 17.18 -1.22 -17.08
N ALA A 108 15.86 -1.06 -17.31
CA ALA A 108 14.83 -1.15 -16.27
C ALA A 108 14.95 -2.39 -15.37
N LYS A 109 15.18 -3.58 -15.94
CA LYS A 109 15.35 -4.83 -15.18
C LYS A 109 16.59 -4.80 -14.28
N SER A 110 17.69 -4.25 -14.77
CA SER A 110 18.95 -4.10 -14.00
C SER A 110 18.76 -3.10 -12.86
N LEU A 111 18.14 -1.95 -13.15
CA LEU A 111 17.84 -0.91 -12.17
C LEU A 111 16.84 -1.38 -11.10
N TYR A 112 15.84 -2.18 -11.47
CA TYR A 112 14.94 -2.83 -10.52
C TYR A 112 15.70 -3.69 -9.51
N ILE A 113 16.56 -4.60 -9.99
CA ILE A 113 17.35 -5.50 -9.12
C ILE A 113 18.24 -4.68 -8.18
N LYS A 114 18.96 -3.69 -8.73
CA LYS A 114 19.82 -2.78 -7.96
C LYS A 114 19.05 -1.99 -6.92
N LEU A 115 17.84 -1.53 -7.25
CA LEU A 115 17.04 -0.74 -6.31
C LEU A 115 16.48 -1.60 -5.18
N VAL A 116 15.99 -2.80 -5.49
CA VAL A 116 15.54 -3.77 -4.47
C VAL A 116 16.70 -4.11 -3.52
N GLU A 117 17.89 -4.34 -4.06
CA GLU A 117 19.10 -4.57 -3.27
C GLU A 117 19.43 -3.37 -2.36
N GLU A 118 19.32 -2.14 -2.86
CA GLU A 118 19.56 -0.94 -2.08
C GLU A 118 18.48 -0.65 -1.03
N PHE A 119 17.22 -0.99 -1.30
CA PHE A 119 16.16 -0.93 -0.30
C PHE A 119 16.44 -1.91 0.84
N GLU A 120 16.85 -3.15 0.56
CA GLU A 120 17.22 -4.09 1.61
C GLU A 120 18.42 -3.59 2.43
N ARG A 121 19.44 -3.00 1.79
CA ARG A 121 20.56 -2.35 2.49
C ARG A 121 20.08 -1.23 3.42
N CYS A 122 19.20 -0.36 2.92
CA CYS A 122 18.65 0.75 3.70
C CYS A 122 17.78 0.25 4.87
N ILE A 123 17.03 -0.84 4.71
CA ILE A 123 16.26 -1.46 5.79
C ILE A 123 17.19 -1.95 6.90
N LEU A 124 18.27 -2.66 6.51
CA LEU A 124 19.29 -3.14 7.45
C LEU A 124 19.89 -1.97 8.23
N SER A 125 20.41 -0.96 7.55
CA SER A 125 21.09 0.16 8.20
C SER A 125 20.13 1.07 8.99
N TYR A 126 18.90 1.27 8.54
CA TYR A 126 17.91 2.08 9.26
C TYR A 126 17.57 1.49 10.63
N PHE A 127 17.34 0.17 10.70
CA PHE A 127 17.00 -0.52 11.94
C PHE A 127 18.20 -0.96 12.78
N ALA A 128 19.43 -0.62 12.36
CA ALA A 128 20.67 -0.90 13.11
C ALA A 128 20.91 0.05 14.30
N PHE A 129 20.19 1.17 14.33
CA PHE A 129 20.41 2.26 15.29
C PHE A 129 19.13 2.60 16.04
N HIS A 130 19.29 3.22 17.21
CA HIS A 130 18.20 3.68 18.07
C HIS A 130 17.22 2.57 18.46
N TRP A 131 17.72 1.41 18.88
CA TRP A 131 16.87 0.26 19.25
C TRP A 131 15.87 0.57 20.37
N THR A 132 16.17 1.54 21.24
CA THR A 132 15.21 2.06 22.23
C THR A 132 14.00 2.75 21.60
N GLN A 133 14.09 3.17 20.35
CA GLN A 133 13.03 3.81 19.55
C GLN A 133 12.36 2.86 18.56
N ALA A 134 12.65 1.55 18.60
CA ALA A 134 12.09 0.58 17.65
C ALA A 134 10.55 0.62 17.59
N SER A 135 9.87 0.81 18.72
CA SER A 135 8.41 0.98 18.78
C SER A 135 7.93 2.22 18.03
N PHE A 136 8.63 3.35 18.18
CA PHE A 136 8.34 4.58 17.45
C PHE A 136 8.58 4.41 15.94
N MET A 137 9.66 3.73 15.55
CA MET A 137 9.98 3.45 14.15
C MET A 137 8.89 2.58 13.50
N ILE A 138 8.45 1.51 14.18
CA ILE A 138 7.34 0.67 13.71
C ILE A 138 6.07 1.50 13.57
N ASN A 139 5.68 2.22 14.61
CA ASN A 139 4.47 3.05 14.60
C ASN A 139 4.50 4.12 13.51
N GLN A 140 5.65 4.74 13.27
CA GLN A 140 5.80 5.74 12.22
C GLN A 140 5.56 5.16 10.82
N VAL A 141 5.93 3.90 10.57
CA VAL A 141 5.65 3.21 9.30
C VAL A 141 4.17 2.84 9.20
N LEU A 142 3.60 2.34 10.30
CA LEU A 142 2.21 1.89 10.35
C LEU A 142 1.19 3.04 10.31
N SER A 143 1.51 4.20 10.89
CA SER A 143 0.59 5.35 10.97
C SER A 143 0.38 6.08 9.64
N VAL A 144 1.21 5.81 8.62
CA VAL A 144 1.04 6.39 7.27
C VAL A 144 -0.27 5.90 6.61
N GLU A 145 -0.86 4.79 7.08
CA GLU A 145 -2.21 4.33 6.67
C GLU A 145 -3.34 5.04 7.41
N SER A 146 -3.06 5.75 8.51
CA SER A 146 -4.08 6.28 9.44
C SER A 146 -4.13 7.81 9.52
N ASP A 147 -3.39 8.53 8.67
CA ASP A 147 -3.46 9.99 8.59
C ASP A 147 -4.62 10.49 7.69
N GLU A 148 -5.59 9.62 7.38
CA GLU A 148 -6.98 10.03 7.17
C GLU A 148 -7.76 9.86 8.49
N GLN A 149 -7.99 10.98 9.17
CA GLN A 149 -8.82 11.15 10.38
C GLN A 149 -8.30 10.53 11.69
N LYS A 150 -7.62 11.36 12.50
CA LYS A 150 -8.09 11.68 13.88
C LYS A 150 -7.37 12.90 14.46
N THR A 151 -8.19 13.90 14.75
CA THR A 151 -7.85 15.09 15.54
C THR A 151 -7.39 14.72 16.96
N LYS A 152 -6.30 15.35 17.38
CA LYS A 152 -5.57 15.25 18.67
C LYS A 152 -6.38 15.45 19.97
N LEU A 153 -7.70 15.59 19.91
CA LEU A 153 -8.57 15.74 21.08
C LEU A 153 -9.21 14.40 21.52
N LYS A 154 -9.35 13.43 20.62
CA LYS A 154 -9.98 12.13 20.92
C LYS A 154 -9.04 11.20 21.71
N ASP A 155 -7.73 11.37 21.56
CA ASP A 155 -6.72 10.54 22.23
C ASP A 155 -6.57 10.85 23.71
N PHE A 156 -6.79 12.10 24.12
CA PHE A 156 -6.68 12.52 25.52
C PHE A 156 -7.84 11.98 26.37
N VAL A 157 -9.06 11.95 25.80
CA VAL A 157 -10.27 11.43 26.47
C VAL A 157 -10.33 9.90 26.46
N MET A 158 -9.78 9.27 25.41
CA MET A 158 -9.69 7.79 25.28
C MET A 158 -8.53 7.16 26.06
N ALA A 159 -7.59 7.95 26.60
CA ALA A 159 -6.51 7.46 27.46
C ALA A 159 -6.99 7.20 28.89
N ALA A 160 -7.91 8.03 29.41
CA ALA A 160 -8.33 8.00 30.82
C ALA A 160 -9.30 6.85 31.18
N THR A 161 -10.00 6.26 30.22
CA THR A 161 -10.97 5.16 30.44
C THR A 161 -10.53 3.81 29.85
N ARG A 162 -9.30 3.74 29.33
CA ARG A 162 -8.79 2.59 28.56
C ARG A 162 -8.63 1.33 29.42
N LYS A 163 -8.07 1.45 30.62
CA LYS A 163 -7.77 0.31 31.52
C LYS A 163 -9.03 -0.41 32.05
N GLN A 164 -10.08 0.33 32.39
CA GLN A 164 -11.32 -0.26 32.94
C GLN A 164 -12.21 -0.94 31.88
N ARG A 165 -12.32 -0.38 30.65
CA ARG A 165 -12.97 -1.09 29.54
C ARG A 165 -12.19 -2.35 29.13
N PHE A 166 -10.86 -2.27 29.21
CA PHE A 166 -9.94 -3.35 28.87
C PHE A 166 -10.05 -4.55 29.82
N GLU A 167 -10.10 -4.33 31.13
CA GLU A 167 -10.28 -5.40 32.13
C GLU A 167 -11.64 -6.10 31.97
N LYS A 168 -12.69 -5.36 31.63
CA LYS A 168 -14.04 -5.91 31.41
C LYS A 168 -14.12 -6.82 30.18
N VAL A 169 -13.55 -6.40 29.04
CA VAL A 169 -13.51 -7.21 27.80
C VAL A 169 -12.61 -8.44 27.95
N THR A 170 -11.51 -8.31 28.68
CA THR A 170 -10.57 -9.42 28.94
C THR A 170 -11.22 -10.53 29.78
N LYS A 171 -12.15 -10.20 30.69
CA LYS A 171 -12.82 -11.19 31.56
C LYS A 171 -13.71 -12.15 30.79
N ASP A 172 -14.49 -11.65 29.83
CA ASP A 172 -15.40 -12.46 29.01
C ASP A 172 -14.66 -13.31 27.96
N LEU A 173 -13.51 -12.83 27.47
CA LEU A 173 -12.70 -13.54 26.48
C LEU A 173 -11.83 -14.68 27.06
N LYS A 174 -11.57 -14.66 28.38
CA LYS A 174 -10.80 -15.73 29.07
C LYS A 174 -11.47 -17.11 28.98
N VAL A 175 -12.80 -17.18 29.01
CA VAL A 175 -13.52 -18.46 28.90
C VAL A 175 -13.40 -19.03 27.49
N LYS A 176 -13.58 -18.19 26.45
CA LYS A 176 -13.40 -18.59 25.04
C LYS A 176 -11.98 -19.08 24.76
N ARG A 177 -10.98 -18.48 25.40
CA ARG A 177 -9.57 -18.92 25.33
C ARG A 177 -9.39 -20.35 25.83
N VAL A 178 -9.94 -20.69 27.01
CA VAL A 178 -9.80 -22.04 27.60
C VAL A 178 -10.40 -23.11 26.68
N PHE A 179 -11.60 -22.88 26.14
CA PHE A 179 -12.24 -23.82 25.21
C PHE A 179 -11.45 -23.99 23.90
N HIS A 180 -10.87 -22.91 23.37
CA HIS A 180 -10.06 -23.01 22.15
C HIS A 180 -8.78 -23.81 22.38
N THR A 181 -8.06 -23.57 23.48
CA THR A 181 -6.85 -24.33 23.82
C THR A 181 -7.15 -25.81 24.00
N LEU A 182 -8.21 -26.17 24.75
CA LEU A 182 -8.65 -27.56 24.92
C LEU A 182 -9.02 -28.22 23.59
N LEU A 183 -9.69 -27.48 22.69
CA LEU A 183 -10.10 -28.01 21.39
C LEU A 183 -8.90 -28.28 20.46
N GLU A 184 -7.86 -27.46 20.50
CA GLU A 184 -6.62 -27.71 19.75
C GLU A 184 -5.81 -28.87 20.35
N GLU A 185 -5.77 -29.03 21.68
CA GLU A 185 -5.22 -30.22 22.34
C GLU A 185 -5.97 -31.49 21.91
N MET A 186 -7.31 -31.47 21.96
CA MET A 186 -8.16 -32.61 21.56
C MET A 186 -7.98 -32.99 20.08
N LYS A 187 -7.80 -32.01 19.18
CA LYS A 187 -7.50 -32.25 17.77
C LYS A 187 -6.12 -32.89 17.58
N ALA A 188 -5.09 -32.37 18.26
CA ALA A 188 -3.73 -32.86 18.12
C ALA A 188 -3.54 -34.28 18.69
N ILE A 189 -4.27 -34.59 19.77
CA ILE A 189 -4.27 -35.91 20.43
C ILE A 189 -5.19 -36.91 19.71
N GLY A 190 -6.05 -36.47 18.78
CA GLY A 190 -6.94 -37.33 17.98
C GLY A 190 -8.19 -37.83 18.73
N VAL A 191 -8.65 -37.10 19.76
CA VAL A 191 -9.76 -37.53 20.64
C VAL A 191 -11.14 -37.23 20.02
N ALA A 192 -11.22 -36.50 18.91
CA ALA A 192 -12.46 -36.30 18.18
C ALA A 192 -12.87 -37.59 17.45
N ARG A 193 -13.55 -38.50 18.16
CA ARG A 193 -14.36 -39.57 17.55
C ARG A 193 -15.53 -38.93 16.78
N SER A 194 -15.26 -38.46 15.57
CA SER A 194 -16.31 -38.28 14.57
C SER A 194 -16.64 -39.66 14.01
N SER A 195 -17.90 -40.05 14.15
CA SER A 195 -18.50 -41.26 13.57
C SER A 195 -17.99 -41.54 12.15
N GLY A 196 -17.29 -42.65 12.00
CA GLY A 196 -17.04 -43.37 10.74
C GLY A 196 -16.32 -42.60 9.63
N CYS A 197 -14.99 -42.67 9.57
CA CYS A 197 -14.26 -42.83 8.30
C CYS A 197 -12.76 -43.15 8.52
N THR A 198 -12.34 -44.29 7.96
CA THR A 198 -10.98 -44.75 7.59
C THR A 198 -9.79 -44.32 8.47
N GLU A 199 -9.32 -45.25 9.32
CA GLU A 199 -7.91 -45.34 9.69
C GLU A 199 -7.07 -45.36 8.40
N VAL A 200 -6.39 -44.26 8.11
CA VAL A 200 -5.30 -44.26 7.13
C VAL A 200 -4.18 -45.10 7.75
N MET A 201 -3.97 -46.31 7.24
CA MET A 201 -2.93 -47.22 7.72
C MET A 201 -1.60 -46.48 7.78
N MET A 202 -1.07 -46.32 8.99
CA MET A 202 0.31 -45.91 9.22
C MET A 202 1.23 -46.88 8.48
N PRO A 203 2.18 -46.40 7.66
CA PRO A 203 3.20 -47.27 7.09
C PRO A 203 3.85 -48.07 8.21
N VAL A 204 3.87 -49.41 8.10
CA VAL A 204 4.37 -50.33 9.14
C VAL A 204 5.77 -49.95 9.65
N ALA A 205 6.61 -49.35 8.77
CA ALA A 205 7.94 -48.84 9.11
C ALA A 205 7.94 -47.67 10.14
N LEU A 206 6.87 -46.89 10.24
CA LEU A 206 6.74 -45.77 11.19
C LEU A 206 6.19 -46.23 12.55
N SER A 207 5.35 -47.26 12.60
CA SER A 207 4.84 -47.85 13.86
C SER A 207 5.88 -48.68 14.61
N GLU A 208 6.88 -49.23 13.91
CA GLU A 208 7.92 -50.06 14.51
C GLU A 208 9.10 -49.28 15.09
N ARG A 209 9.27 -47.99 14.79
CA ARG A 209 10.39 -47.18 15.30
C ARG A 209 10.10 -46.46 16.62
N SER A 210 11.14 -45.93 17.25
CA SER A 210 11.03 -44.95 18.33
C SER A 210 10.47 -43.62 17.81
N PRO A 211 9.62 -42.92 18.60
CA PRO A 211 9.16 -41.58 18.25
C PRO A 211 10.30 -40.56 18.33
N VAL A 212 10.20 -39.47 17.57
CA VAL A 212 11.24 -38.43 17.48
C VAL A 212 10.74 -37.13 18.10
N LEU A 213 11.57 -36.55 18.98
CA LEU A 213 11.41 -35.18 19.46
C LEU A 213 12.47 -34.31 18.78
N LEU A 214 12.04 -33.44 17.87
CA LEU A 214 12.88 -32.44 17.22
C LEU A 214 12.78 -31.11 17.98
N LEU A 215 13.85 -30.75 18.67
CA LEU A 215 14.01 -29.46 19.34
C LEU A 215 14.61 -28.46 18.35
N MET A 216 13.78 -27.54 17.86
CA MET A 216 14.23 -26.40 17.05
C MET A 216 14.59 -25.25 17.99
N GLY A 217 15.87 -24.88 18.03
CA GLY A 217 16.43 -23.84 18.88
C GLY A 217 17.10 -22.72 18.11
N GLY A 218 17.28 -21.58 18.78
CA GLY A 218 17.87 -20.40 18.17
C GLY A 218 17.16 -19.13 18.62
N GLY A 219 17.90 -18.03 18.68
CA GLY A 219 17.33 -16.76 19.10
C GLY A 219 16.14 -16.30 18.24
N MET A 220 15.37 -15.37 18.78
CA MET A 220 14.24 -14.79 18.05
C MET A 220 14.74 -14.12 16.76
N GLY A 221 14.06 -14.35 15.63
CA GLY A 221 14.52 -13.82 14.33
C GLY A 221 15.69 -14.57 13.68
N ALA A 222 16.17 -15.68 14.25
CA ALA A 222 17.28 -16.47 13.71
C ALA A 222 16.99 -17.15 12.35
N GLY A 223 15.75 -17.22 11.89
CA GLY A 223 15.39 -17.91 10.64
C GLY A 223 15.08 -19.41 10.79
N LYS A 224 14.64 -19.84 11.97
CA LYS A 224 14.26 -21.24 12.27
C LYS A 224 13.26 -21.82 11.28
N SER A 225 12.21 -21.08 10.95
CA SER A 225 11.17 -21.54 10.01
C SER A 225 11.70 -21.82 8.60
N THR A 226 12.79 -21.17 8.18
CA THR A 226 13.44 -21.45 6.89
C THR A 226 14.15 -22.79 6.92
N VAL A 227 14.93 -23.05 7.98
CA VAL A 227 15.61 -24.34 8.18
C VAL A 227 14.60 -25.46 8.36
N LEU A 228 13.52 -25.22 9.10
CA LEU A 228 12.46 -26.22 9.30
C LEU A 228 11.84 -26.68 7.98
N LYS A 229 11.54 -25.75 7.06
CA LYS A 229 11.02 -26.08 5.73
C LYS A 229 11.98 -26.91 4.88
N GLU A 230 13.29 -26.82 5.13
CA GLU A 230 14.28 -27.66 4.45
C GLU A 230 14.33 -29.05 5.09
N ILE A 231 14.33 -29.13 6.42
CA ILE A 231 14.34 -30.40 7.16
C ILE A 231 13.07 -31.22 6.89
N MET A 232 11.91 -30.58 6.76
CA MET A 232 10.66 -31.26 6.44
C MET A 232 10.67 -31.96 5.07
N LYS A 233 11.61 -31.59 4.18
CA LYS A 233 11.79 -32.28 2.88
C LYS A 233 12.63 -33.55 2.99
N ASP A 234 13.34 -33.76 4.10
CA ASP A 234 14.10 -35.00 4.31
C ASP A 234 13.15 -36.20 4.27
N ALA A 235 13.60 -37.32 3.68
CA ALA A 235 12.78 -38.52 3.47
C ALA A 235 12.11 -39.06 4.75
N PHE A 236 12.71 -38.79 5.91
CA PHE A 236 12.11 -39.12 7.21
C PHE A 236 10.88 -38.26 7.52
N TRP A 237 11.01 -36.93 7.43
CA TRP A 237 9.97 -35.99 7.85
C TRP A 237 8.84 -35.90 6.82
N SER A 238 9.13 -36.03 5.52
CA SER A 238 8.09 -36.04 4.47
C SER A 238 7.10 -37.20 4.62
N GLY A 239 7.54 -38.34 5.17
CA GLY A 239 6.67 -39.47 5.52
C GLY A 239 5.97 -39.34 6.89
N ALA A 240 6.47 -38.50 7.79
CA ALA A 240 5.94 -38.30 9.14
C ALA A 240 5.08 -37.02 9.30
N GLU A 241 5.13 -36.11 8.31
CA GLU A 241 4.51 -34.77 8.37
C GLU A 241 3.02 -34.79 8.71
N ALA A 242 2.26 -35.71 8.12
CA ALA A 242 0.81 -35.82 8.35
C ALA A 242 0.43 -36.17 9.81
N ASN A 243 1.34 -36.79 10.57
CA ASN A 243 1.10 -37.30 11.92
C ASN A 243 1.99 -36.66 13.00
N CYS A 244 2.86 -35.73 12.64
CA CYS A 244 3.73 -35.01 13.57
C CYS A 244 2.98 -33.86 14.26
N VAL A 245 3.22 -33.66 15.57
CA VAL A 245 2.69 -32.53 16.33
C VAL A 245 3.70 -31.39 16.33
N VAL A 246 3.34 -30.23 15.79
CA VAL A 246 4.18 -29.02 15.82
C VAL A 246 3.77 -28.15 17.01
N VAL A 247 4.68 -27.94 17.94
CA VAL A 247 4.50 -27.12 19.13
C VAL A 247 5.22 -25.79 18.94
N GLU A 248 4.46 -24.74 18.66
CA GLU A 248 4.96 -23.38 18.50
C GLU A 248 4.13 -22.41 19.37
N ALA A 249 4.74 -21.87 20.44
CA ALA A 249 4.06 -20.92 21.34
C ALA A 249 3.54 -19.67 20.60
N ASP A 250 4.18 -19.31 19.50
CA ASP A 250 3.81 -18.18 18.68
C ASP A 250 2.54 -18.41 17.85
N ALA A 251 2.29 -19.63 17.39
CA ALA A 251 1.04 -19.99 16.71
C ALA A 251 -0.18 -19.82 17.63
N PHE A 252 -0.04 -20.19 18.91
CA PHE A 252 -1.08 -19.98 19.92
C PHE A 252 -1.36 -18.49 20.21
N LYS A 253 -0.37 -17.59 20.05
CA LYS A 253 -0.61 -16.15 20.17
C LYS A 253 -1.46 -15.63 19.01
N GLU A 254 -1.21 -16.13 17.79
CA GLU A 254 -1.92 -15.68 16.58
C GLU A 254 -3.37 -16.15 16.53
N THR A 255 -3.70 -17.27 17.18
CA THR A 255 -5.07 -17.76 17.33
C THR A 255 -5.78 -17.19 18.55
N ASP A 256 -5.05 -16.60 19.50
CA ASP A 256 -5.61 -16.01 20.71
C ASP A 256 -6.58 -14.86 20.41
N VAL A 257 -7.81 -15.01 20.88
CA VAL A 257 -8.90 -14.05 20.62
C VAL A 257 -8.59 -12.67 21.20
N ILE A 258 -7.88 -12.59 22.33
CA ILE A 258 -7.47 -11.32 22.95
C ILE A 258 -6.38 -10.67 22.11
N TYR A 259 -5.39 -11.44 21.66
CA TYR A 259 -4.34 -10.93 20.79
C TYR A 259 -4.91 -10.38 19.47
N ARG A 260 -5.82 -11.09 18.80
CA ARG A 260 -6.49 -10.62 17.57
C ARG A 260 -7.34 -9.35 17.79
N ALA A 261 -8.06 -9.29 18.91
CA ALA A 261 -8.88 -8.14 19.24
C ALA A 261 -8.05 -6.88 19.54
N LEU A 262 -6.90 -7.03 20.19
CA LEU A 262 -6.07 -5.90 20.63
C LEU A 262 -5.09 -5.44 19.56
N SER A 263 -4.50 -6.35 18.78
CA SER A 263 -3.57 -6.03 17.69
C SER A 263 -4.19 -5.19 16.56
N SER A 264 -5.53 -5.21 16.43
CA SER A 264 -6.27 -4.39 15.46
C SER A 264 -6.52 -2.95 15.90
N HIS A 265 -6.37 -2.61 17.18
CA HIS A 265 -6.81 -1.31 17.74
C HIS A 265 -5.77 -0.58 18.62
N HIS A 266 -4.68 -1.22 19.05
CA HIS A 266 -3.71 -0.63 19.99
C HIS A 266 -2.43 -0.10 19.32
N HIS A 267 -1.97 1.07 19.77
CA HIS A 267 -0.69 1.68 19.37
C HIS A 267 0.55 1.07 20.08
N ASP A 268 0.35 0.18 21.05
CA ASP A 268 1.44 -0.49 21.77
C ASP A 268 1.38 -2.01 21.55
N MET A 269 2.00 -2.43 20.45
CA MET A 269 2.06 -3.84 20.05
C MET A 269 2.89 -4.70 21.02
N LEU A 270 3.83 -4.10 21.76
CA LEU A 270 4.69 -4.81 22.71
C LEU A 270 3.90 -5.22 23.96
N GLN A 271 3.16 -4.29 24.56
CA GLN A 271 2.29 -4.60 25.70
C GLN A 271 1.24 -5.65 25.34
N THR A 272 0.68 -5.56 24.12
CA THR A 272 -0.33 -6.51 23.64
C THR A 272 0.22 -7.95 23.56
N ALA A 273 1.44 -8.12 23.06
CA ALA A 273 2.09 -9.42 22.96
C ALA A 273 2.48 -10.00 24.33
N GLU A 274 2.89 -9.16 25.28
CA GLU A 274 3.24 -9.56 26.65
C GLU A 274 2.04 -10.12 27.43
N LEU A 275 0.86 -9.53 27.24
CA LEU A 275 -0.37 -9.94 27.93
C LEU A 275 -0.83 -11.37 27.61
N VAL A 276 -0.52 -11.87 26.43
CA VAL A 276 -0.88 -13.23 25.99
C VAL A 276 0.30 -14.21 26.08
N HIS A 277 1.49 -13.70 26.41
CA HIS A 277 2.72 -14.49 26.41
C HIS A 277 2.60 -15.72 27.32
N GLN A 278 2.26 -15.52 28.60
CA GLN A 278 2.20 -16.64 29.56
C GLN A 278 1.17 -17.70 29.15
N SER A 279 -0.03 -17.29 28.72
CA SER A 279 -1.06 -18.25 28.31
C SER A 279 -0.66 -19.04 27.06
N SER A 280 -0.02 -18.39 26.09
CA SER A 280 0.46 -19.06 24.88
C SER A 280 1.60 -20.04 25.16
N THR A 281 2.52 -19.68 26.07
CA THR A 281 3.58 -20.57 26.53
C THR A 281 3.00 -21.78 27.28
N ASN A 282 2.02 -21.56 28.14
CA ASN A 282 1.36 -22.65 28.87
C ASN A 282 0.62 -23.61 27.92
N ALA A 283 -0.11 -23.09 26.93
CA ALA A 283 -0.79 -23.91 25.93
C ALA A 283 0.19 -24.77 25.11
N ALA A 284 1.31 -24.18 24.69
CA ALA A 284 2.37 -24.93 24.01
C ALA A 284 3.00 -26.01 24.90
N SER A 285 3.27 -25.70 26.16
CA SER A 285 3.79 -26.68 27.13
C SER A 285 2.81 -27.82 27.40
N SER A 286 1.51 -27.52 27.48
CA SER A 286 0.44 -28.50 27.67
C SER A 286 0.35 -29.46 26.47
N LEU A 287 0.33 -28.91 25.26
CA LEU A 287 0.36 -29.70 24.03
C LEU A 287 1.62 -30.56 23.94
N LEU A 288 2.78 -30.04 24.34
CA LEU A 288 4.05 -30.76 24.34
C LEU A 288 4.00 -31.99 25.25
N VAL A 289 3.62 -31.84 26.52
CA VAL A 289 3.59 -32.98 27.46
C VAL A 289 2.54 -34.02 27.05
N ALA A 290 1.39 -33.57 26.54
CA ALA A 290 0.36 -34.47 26.03
C ALA A 290 0.87 -35.29 24.83
N ALA A 291 1.44 -34.64 23.82
CA ALA A 291 1.98 -35.33 22.64
C ALA A 291 3.12 -36.29 23.00
N LEU A 292 3.98 -35.92 23.95
CA LEU A 292 5.08 -36.77 24.40
C LEU A 292 4.59 -38.01 25.15
N ASN A 293 3.61 -37.86 26.04
CA ASN A 293 2.97 -38.98 26.76
C ASN A 293 2.32 -39.99 25.79
N GLU A 294 1.77 -39.52 24.68
CA GLU A 294 1.12 -40.35 23.66
C GLU A 294 2.10 -40.93 22.61
N GLY A 295 3.41 -40.72 22.77
CA GLY A 295 4.40 -41.34 21.88
C GLY A 295 4.37 -40.80 20.43
N ARG A 296 3.91 -39.56 20.22
CA ARG A 296 3.84 -38.92 18.89
C ARG A 296 5.18 -38.34 18.48
N ASP A 297 5.44 -38.22 17.18
CA ASP A 297 6.54 -37.37 16.73
C ASP A 297 6.21 -35.91 17.03
N VAL A 298 7.17 -35.19 17.61
CA VAL A 298 6.99 -33.81 18.05
C VAL A 298 8.08 -32.93 17.48
N VAL A 299 7.68 -31.79 16.91
CA VAL A 299 8.57 -30.70 16.53
C VAL A 299 8.29 -29.53 17.44
N MET A 300 9.24 -29.18 18.29
CA MET A 300 9.12 -28.07 19.22
C MET A 300 9.91 -26.87 18.69
N ASP A 301 9.20 -25.83 18.24
CA ASP A 301 9.81 -24.55 17.84
C ASP A 301 9.88 -23.61 19.05
N GLY A 302 11.10 -23.43 19.56
CA GLY A 302 11.38 -22.55 20.69
C GLY A 302 12.66 -21.74 20.50
N THR A 303 12.91 -20.82 21.43
CA THR A 303 14.22 -20.17 21.49
C THR A 303 15.29 -21.09 22.07
N LEU A 304 14.88 -22.02 22.93
CA LEU A 304 15.75 -22.87 23.77
C LEU A 304 16.78 -22.04 24.55
N SER A 305 16.41 -20.80 24.89
CA SER A 305 17.28 -19.83 25.57
C SER A 305 17.29 -20.00 27.08
N TRP A 306 16.45 -20.86 27.64
CA TRP A 306 16.34 -21.05 29.08
C TRP A 306 16.73 -22.48 29.42
N GLU A 307 17.97 -22.66 29.90
CA GLU A 307 18.60 -23.96 30.07
C GLU A 307 17.83 -24.92 30.99
N PRO A 308 17.35 -24.51 32.19
CA PRO A 308 16.63 -25.43 33.07
C PRO A 308 15.39 -26.06 32.41
N PHE A 309 14.64 -25.25 31.66
CA PHE A 309 13.47 -25.74 30.91
C PHE A 309 13.86 -26.78 29.85
N VAL A 310 14.93 -26.53 29.07
CA VAL A 310 15.39 -27.46 28.03
C VAL A 310 15.88 -28.78 28.66
N GLN A 311 16.67 -28.70 29.73
CA GLN A 311 17.18 -29.87 30.44
C GLN A 311 16.04 -30.72 31.02
N GLN A 312 15.08 -30.09 31.72
CA GLN A 312 13.92 -30.78 32.27
C GLN A 312 13.04 -31.39 31.17
N THR A 313 12.87 -30.71 30.03
CA THR A 313 12.10 -31.23 28.87
C THR A 313 12.77 -32.46 28.25
N ILE A 314 14.09 -32.44 28.08
CA ILE A 314 14.84 -33.61 27.59
C ILE A 314 14.74 -34.75 28.60
N ALA A 315 14.87 -34.48 29.89
CA ALA A 315 14.73 -35.49 30.95
C ALA A 315 13.34 -36.13 30.95
N MET A 316 12.28 -35.33 30.80
CA MET A 316 10.91 -35.81 30.63
C MET A 316 10.80 -36.70 29.39
N ALA A 317 11.22 -36.21 28.21
CA ALA A 317 11.14 -36.96 26.96
C ALA A 317 11.92 -38.29 27.00
N ARG A 318 13.02 -38.36 27.76
CA ARG A 318 13.74 -39.62 28.01
C ARG A 318 12.97 -40.58 28.91
N ASN A 319 12.10 -40.10 29.78
CA ASN A 319 11.39 -40.93 30.78
C ASN A 319 9.90 -41.16 30.48
N VAL A 320 9.28 -40.47 29.52
CA VAL A 320 7.85 -40.64 29.18
C VAL A 320 7.45 -42.06 28.76
N HIS A 321 8.41 -42.89 28.37
CA HIS A 321 8.19 -44.31 28.08
C HIS A 321 8.03 -45.18 29.35
N LYS A 322 8.45 -44.66 30.51
CA LYS A 322 8.36 -45.31 31.83
C LYS A 322 7.25 -44.72 32.70
N ARG A 323 7.01 -43.41 32.60
CA ARG A 323 6.11 -42.62 33.46
C ARG A 323 5.35 -41.60 32.63
N ARG A 324 4.08 -41.35 32.91
CA ARG A 324 3.37 -40.17 32.41
C ARG A 324 3.79 -38.93 33.18
N TYR A 325 3.81 -37.79 32.49
CA TYR A 325 4.10 -36.47 33.08
C TYR A 325 2.92 -35.52 32.90
N ARG A 326 2.89 -34.46 33.72
CA ARG A 326 1.98 -33.32 33.57
C ARG A 326 2.76 -32.02 33.69
N MET A 327 2.14 -30.90 33.31
CA MET A 327 2.73 -29.58 33.53
C MET A 327 2.93 -29.32 35.03
N GLY A 328 4.15 -28.91 35.40
CA GLY A 328 4.45 -28.37 36.72
C GLY A 328 4.12 -26.88 36.84
N VAL A 329 4.46 -26.30 37.99
CA VAL A 329 4.24 -24.87 38.29
C VAL A 329 5.04 -23.90 37.41
N GLY A 330 6.04 -24.40 36.67
CA GLY A 330 6.95 -23.62 35.83
C GLY A 330 7.97 -22.84 36.66
N TYR A 331 8.28 -21.62 36.20
CA TYR A 331 9.11 -20.67 36.95
C TYR A 331 8.20 -19.72 37.73
N ALA A 332 8.28 -19.80 39.06
CA ALA A 332 7.53 -18.94 39.98
C ALA A 332 8.46 -18.34 41.03
N VAL A 333 8.28 -17.05 41.32
CA VAL A 333 8.97 -16.36 42.41
C VAL A 333 7.92 -16.01 43.45
N ALA A 334 8.03 -16.57 44.64
CA ALA A 334 7.15 -16.26 45.76
C ALA A 334 7.43 -14.85 46.31
N GLU A 335 6.49 -14.29 47.08
CA GLU A 335 6.60 -12.93 47.63
C GLU A 335 7.83 -12.74 48.54
N ASP A 336 8.32 -13.83 49.13
CA ASP A 336 9.53 -13.88 49.96
C ASP A 336 10.83 -13.98 49.14
N GLY A 337 10.74 -14.02 47.81
CA GLY A 337 11.87 -14.19 46.90
C GLY A 337 12.25 -15.63 46.60
N THR A 338 11.56 -16.63 47.16
CA THR A 338 11.83 -18.05 46.89
C THR A 338 11.49 -18.38 45.44
N VAL A 339 12.47 -18.90 44.69
CA VAL A 339 12.30 -19.31 43.29
C VAL A 339 11.98 -20.79 43.24
N THR A 340 10.80 -21.13 42.70
CA THR A 340 10.43 -22.51 42.34
C THR A 340 10.54 -22.64 40.82
N GLU A 341 11.31 -23.60 40.35
CA GLU A 341 11.52 -23.85 38.92
C GLU A 341 11.32 -25.33 38.59
N ASN A 342 10.05 -25.70 38.37
CA ASN A 342 9.66 -27.07 38.03
C ASN A 342 8.65 -27.08 36.88
N TYR A 343 9.09 -27.47 35.70
CA TYR A 343 8.28 -27.42 34.48
C TYR A 343 7.45 -28.68 34.25
N TRP A 344 7.89 -29.84 34.76
CA TRP A 344 7.27 -31.14 34.50
C TRP A 344 7.20 -31.98 35.78
N GLU A 345 6.02 -32.52 36.07
CA GLU A 345 5.78 -33.37 37.24
C GLU A 345 5.44 -34.79 36.80
N GLU A 346 5.98 -35.79 37.49
CA GLU A 346 5.60 -37.20 37.30
C GLU A 346 4.18 -37.44 37.82
N VAL A 347 3.37 -38.15 37.03
CA VAL A 347 2.04 -38.60 37.46
C VAL A 347 2.20 -39.81 38.40
N PRO A 348 1.55 -39.83 39.58
CA PRO A 348 1.62 -40.95 40.50
C PRO A 348 1.17 -42.28 39.87
N LEU A 349 1.78 -43.38 40.30
CA LEU A 349 1.50 -44.75 39.82
C LEU A 349 0.01 -45.13 39.87
N GLU A 350 -0.67 -44.73 40.94
CA GLU A 350 -2.08 -45.05 41.19
C GLU A 350 -3.00 -44.41 40.13
N GLU A 351 -2.73 -43.16 39.74
CA GLU A 351 -3.45 -42.46 38.67
C GLU A 351 -3.12 -43.01 37.28
N GLU A 352 -1.91 -43.54 37.09
CA GLU A 352 -1.45 -44.13 35.82
C GLU A 352 -2.09 -45.50 35.56
N GLU A 353 -2.29 -46.32 36.60
CA GLU A 353 -2.95 -47.62 36.51
C GLU A 353 -4.45 -47.52 36.21
N GLU A 354 -5.13 -46.46 36.69
CA GLU A 354 -6.53 -46.19 36.34
C GLU A 354 -6.70 -45.79 34.88
N GLN A 355 -5.83 -44.91 34.36
CA GLN A 355 -5.87 -44.50 32.94
C GLN A 355 -5.45 -45.63 31.97
N GLN A 356 -4.57 -46.54 32.40
CA GLN A 356 -4.16 -47.70 31.59
C GLN A 356 -5.25 -48.77 31.46
N LYS A 357 -6.18 -48.86 32.41
CA LYS A 357 -7.34 -49.78 32.32
C LYS A 357 -8.37 -49.35 31.27
N GLU A 358 -8.45 -48.06 30.95
CA GLU A 358 -9.40 -47.53 29.95
C GLU A 358 -8.90 -47.57 28.50
N ASN A 359 -7.59 -47.40 28.25
CA ASN A 359 -7.05 -47.19 26.89
C ASN A 359 -6.29 -48.38 26.27
N GLY A 360 -6.14 -49.50 27.00
CA GLY A 360 -5.42 -50.69 26.51
C GLY A 360 -3.89 -50.55 26.55
N GLN A 361 -3.20 -51.68 26.74
CA GLN A 361 -1.73 -51.72 26.85
C GLN A 361 -1.07 -51.53 25.48
N VAL A 362 -0.47 -50.37 25.24
CA VAL A 362 0.55 -50.18 24.20
C VAL A 362 1.87 -49.86 24.88
N ALA A 363 2.91 -50.69 24.64
CA ALA A 363 4.24 -50.46 25.18
C ALA A 363 4.85 -49.20 24.54
N ARG A 364 5.03 -48.14 25.36
CA ARG A 364 5.65 -46.88 24.92
C ARG A 364 7.14 -47.08 24.65
N LYS A 365 7.63 -46.57 23.52
CA LYS A 365 9.06 -46.64 23.13
C LYS A 365 9.82 -45.40 23.60
N PRO A 366 11.12 -45.51 23.90
CA PRO A 366 11.94 -44.36 24.26
C PRO A 366 12.08 -43.41 23.06
N TYR A 367 12.07 -42.09 23.32
CA TYR A 367 12.25 -41.08 22.28
C TYR A 367 13.70 -40.98 21.78
N ARG A 368 13.84 -40.81 20.46
CA ARG A 368 15.04 -40.25 19.85
C ARG A 368 14.93 -38.73 19.85
N ILE A 369 15.94 -38.03 20.34
CA ILE A 369 15.92 -36.57 20.51
C ILE A 369 16.92 -35.94 19.54
N GLU A 370 16.43 -35.02 18.71
CA GLU A 370 17.21 -34.30 17.71
C GLU A 370 17.21 -32.81 18.04
N LEU A 371 18.37 -32.17 18.03
CA LEU A 371 18.51 -30.72 18.22
C LEU A 371 18.88 -30.06 16.90
N VAL A 372 18.13 -29.04 16.51
CA VAL A 372 18.47 -28.19 15.37
C VAL A 372 18.58 -26.77 15.87
N GLY A 373 19.81 -26.27 15.93
CA GLY A 373 20.10 -24.88 16.24
C GLY A 373 20.14 -24.02 14.99
N VAL A 374 19.61 -22.81 15.07
CA VAL A 374 19.78 -21.78 14.03
C VAL A 374 20.29 -20.51 14.68
N VAL A 375 21.42 -20.01 14.18
CA VAL A 375 22.06 -18.78 14.67
C VAL A 375 22.22 -17.75 13.56
N CYS A 376 22.17 -16.50 13.93
CA CYS A 376 22.56 -15.38 13.08
C CYS A 376 23.12 -14.24 13.93
N ASP A 377 23.70 -13.24 13.28
CA ASP A 377 24.10 -12.02 13.95
C ASP A 377 22.87 -11.38 14.64
N PRO A 378 22.96 -10.99 15.94
CA PRO A 378 21.84 -10.42 16.67
C PRO A 378 21.29 -9.14 16.02
N PHE A 379 22.11 -8.33 15.35
CA PHE A 379 21.60 -7.17 14.63
C PHE A 379 20.67 -7.59 13.49
N LEU A 380 21.00 -8.65 12.73
CA LEU A 380 20.10 -9.17 11.68
C LEU A 380 18.80 -9.69 12.27
N ALA A 381 18.87 -10.36 13.41
CA ALA A 381 17.69 -10.81 14.14
C ALA A 381 16.78 -9.63 14.52
N VAL A 382 17.35 -8.54 15.03
CA VAL A 382 16.61 -7.31 15.38
C VAL A 382 15.92 -6.72 14.15
N VAL A 383 16.63 -6.56 13.03
CA VAL A 383 16.04 -6.06 11.78
C VAL A 383 14.90 -6.95 11.31
N ARG A 384 15.09 -8.27 11.30
CA ARG A 384 14.06 -9.27 10.94
C ARG A 384 12.86 -9.17 11.88
N GLY A 385 13.10 -9.00 13.18
CA GLY A 385 12.07 -8.82 14.20
C GLY A 385 11.23 -7.57 13.99
N ILE A 386 11.87 -6.43 13.69
CA ILE A 386 11.19 -5.16 13.39
C ILE A 386 10.40 -5.24 12.07
N ARG A 387 11.00 -5.79 11.00
CA ARG A 387 10.31 -5.98 9.72
C ARG A 387 9.10 -6.90 9.85
N ARG A 388 9.24 -8.00 10.59
CA ARG A 388 8.12 -8.88 10.94
C ARG A 388 7.05 -8.12 11.69
N ALA A 389 7.41 -7.23 12.63
CA ALA A 389 6.45 -6.43 13.38
C ALA A 389 5.64 -5.48 12.49
N ILE A 390 6.24 -4.88 11.47
CA ILE A 390 5.54 -4.04 10.48
C ILE A 390 4.52 -4.88 9.69
N VAL A 391 4.93 -6.06 9.20
CA VAL A 391 4.09 -6.93 8.35
C VAL A 391 2.97 -7.62 9.14
N THR A 392 3.29 -8.17 10.31
CA THR A 392 2.40 -9.02 11.11
C THR A 392 1.74 -8.30 12.28
N ARG A 393 2.07 -7.01 12.50
CA ARG A 393 1.67 -6.23 13.68
C ARG A 393 2.14 -6.85 15.02
N ARG A 394 3.20 -7.65 14.99
CA ARG A 394 3.76 -8.35 16.16
C ARG A 394 5.19 -7.94 16.46
N ALA A 395 5.37 -7.12 17.50
CA ALA A 395 6.67 -6.66 17.95
C ALA A 395 7.27 -7.55 19.06
N VAL A 396 8.59 -7.59 19.11
CA VAL A 396 9.37 -8.20 20.20
C VAL A 396 10.39 -7.18 20.65
N ARG A 397 10.60 -7.04 21.96
CA ARG A 397 11.62 -6.11 22.50
C ARG A 397 13.01 -6.51 22.00
N VAL A 398 13.80 -5.51 21.63
CA VAL A 398 15.13 -5.73 21.05
C VAL A 398 16.06 -6.43 22.04
N ASN A 399 16.08 -5.99 23.30
CA ASN A 399 16.90 -6.59 24.35
C ASN A 399 16.59 -8.09 24.54
N GLU A 400 15.31 -8.48 24.55
CA GLU A 400 14.91 -9.88 24.66
C GLU A 400 15.35 -10.71 23.44
N GLN A 401 15.38 -10.11 22.24
CA GLN A 401 15.92 -10.78 21.05
C GLN A 401 17.41 -11.07 21.23
N VAL A 402 18.22 -10.06 21.55
CA VAL A 402 19.68 -10.21 21.75
C VAL A 402 19.97 -11.22 22.86
N LYS A 403 19.26 -11.10 23.99
CA LYS A 403 19.35 -12.01 25.13
C LYS A 403 19.03 -13.47 24.78
N SER A 404 18.00 -13.70 23.96
CA SER A 404 17.65 -15.06 23.51
C SER A 404 18.75 -15.70 22.67
N HIS A 405 19.39 -14.93 21.78
CA HIS A 405 20.53 -15.38 20.97
C HIS A 405 21.72 -15.72 21.84
N LYS A 406 22.09 -14.80 22.74
CA LYS A 406 23.20 -14.98 23.67
C LYS A 406 23.07 -16.28 24.48
N ARG A 407 21.92 -16.46 25.14
CA ARG A 407 21.68 -17.62 26.01
C ARG A 407 21.65 -18.93 25.23
N PHE A 408 21.01 -18.96 24.06
CA PHE A 408 21.03 -20.15 23.21
C PHE A 408 22.47 -20.51 22.79
N ALA A 409 23.24 -19.52 22.34
CA ALA A 409 24.62 -19.72 21.94
C ALA A 409 25.52 -20.22 23.09
N SER A 410 25.35 -19.68 24.30
CA SER A 410 26.06 -20.11 25.51
C SER A 410 25.80 -21.59 25.87
N ASN A 411 24.60 -22.08 25.61
CA ASN A 411 24.16 -23.41 26.09
C ASN A 411 24.11 -24.47 24.98
N PHE A 412 24.30 -24.10 23.70
CA PHE A 412 24.20 -25.05 22.60
C PHE A 412 25.09 -26.28 22.78
N GLN A 413 26.31 -26.09 23.28
CA GLN A 413 27.24 -27.19 23.52
C GLN A 413 26.80 -28.12 24.66
N SER A 414 26.17 -27.59 25.72
CA SER A 414 25.61 -28.42 26.79
C SER A 414 24.41 -29.22 26.27
N TYR A 415 23.55 -28.60 25.47
CA TYR A 415 22.42 -29.29 24.84
C TYR A 415 22.85 -30.44 23.93
N CYS A 416 23.94 -30.27 23.17
CA CYS A 416 24.50 -31.32 22.31
C CYS A 416 24.88 -32.59 23.10
N GLN A 417 25.16 -32.49 24.40
CA GLN A 417 25.49 -33.65 25.24
C GLN A 417 24.24 -34.44 25.67
N LEU A 418 23.06 -33.82 25.65
CA LEU A 418 21.80 -34.38 26.15
C LEU A 418 20.96 -35.08 25.06
N VAL A 419 21.23 -34.76 23.80
CA VAL A 419 20.48 -35.23 22.62
C VAL A 419 21.24 -36.28 21.82
N ASP A 420 20.52 -37.05 21.01
CA ASP A 420 21.10 -38.10 20.16
C ASP A 420 21.81 -37.49 18.96
N ASN A 421 21.13 -36.60 18.24
CA ASN A 421 21.68 -35.89 17.08
C ASN A 421 21.59 -34.39 17.27
N ALA A 422 22.56 -33.64 16.74
CA ALA A 422 22.50 -32.18 16.73
C ALA A 422 22.96 -31.63 15.38
N ARG A 423 22.33 -30.55 14.91
CA ARG A 423 22.74 -29.77 13.73
C ARG A 423 22.70 -28.28 14.08
N LEU A 424 23.66 -27.50 13.61
CA LEU A 424 23.70 -26.05 13.79
C LEU A 424 23.80 -25.37 12.42
N TYR A 425 22.86 -24.49 12.15
CA TYR A 425 22.80 -23.70 10.93
C TYR A 425 23.11 -22.23 11.19
N CYS A 426 23.85 -21.59 10.29
CA CYS A 426 24.09 -20.16 10.28
C CYS A 426 23.26 -19.50 9.16
N SER A 427 22.42 -18.54 9.52
CA SER A 427 21.54 -17.83 8.58
C SER A 427 22.00 -16.39 8.27
N ASN A 428 23.29 -16.11 8.42
CA ASN A 428 23.88 -14.81 8.11
C ASN A 428 23.89 -14.50 6.60
N ALA A 429 23.94 -15.53 5.76
CA ALA A 429 24.00 -15.35 4.32
C ALA A 429 22.69 -14.74 3.78
N PHE A 430 22.76 -13.50 3.31
CA PHE A 430 21.60 -12.79 2.78
C PHE A 430 21.21 -13.38 1.41
N GLY A 431 19.96 -13.83 1.27
CA GLY A 431 19.44 -14.41 0.02
C GLY A 431 19.99 -15.79 -0.36
N ARG A 432 20.73 -16.46 0.54
CA ARG A 432 21.21 -17.83 0.35
C ARG A 432 20.62 -18.77 1.41
N PRO A 433 20.56 -20.08 1.16
CA PRO A 433 20.15 -21.06 2.16
C PRO A 433 21.05 -21.01 3.41
N PRO A 434 20.52 -21.33 4.60
CA PRO A 434 21.30 -21.43 5.82
C PRO A 434 22.44 -22.45 5.69
N ALA A 435 23.65 -22.10 6.11
CA ALA A 435 24.80 -22.99 6.04
C ALA A 435 24.85 -23.90 7.26
N LEU A 436 25.03 -25.22 7.07
CA LEU A 436 25.31 -26.15 8.16
C LEU A 436 26.75 -25.96 8.64
N ILE A 437 26.94 -25.60 9.91
CA ILE A 437 28.24 -25.24 10.48
C ILE A 437 28.71 -26.17 11.61
N ALA A 438 27.80 -26.97 12.18
CA ALA A 438 28.14 -28.04 13.10
C ALA A 438 27.13 -29.18 13.04
N TRP A 439 27.57 -30.41 13.25
CA TRP A 439 26.69 -31.57 13.34
C TRP A 439 27.24 -32.67 14.26
N LYS A 440 26.33 -33.45 14.83
CA LYS A 440 26.57 -34.59 15.70
C LYS A 440 25.58 -35.68 15.31
N GLU A 441 26.09 -36.90 15.15
CA GLU A 441 25.27 -38.10 14.94
C GLU A 441 25.58 -39.15 16.01
N GLY A 442 24.56 -39.57 16.75
CA GLY A 442 24.67 -40.60 17.80
C GLY A 442 25.65 -40.24 18.93
N GLY A 443 26.46 -41.20 19.37
CA GLY A 443 27.45 -41.01 20.44
C GLY A 443 28.70 -40.21 20.04
N ASN A 444 28.77 -39.71 18.81
CA ASN A 444 29.97 -39.03 18.30
C ASN A 444 30.17 -37.65 18.92
N LYS A 445 31.41 -37.14 18.87
CA LYS A 445 31.73 -35.74 19.21
C LYS A 445 31.14 -34.80 18.16
N LEU A 446 30.80 -33.58 18.58
CA LEU A 446 30.31 -32.53 17.68
C LEU A 446 31.41 -32.17 16.65
N LEU A 447 31.11 -32.39 15.38
CA LEU A 447 31.94 -31.95 14.26
C LEU A 447 31.56 -30.49 13.92
N VAL A 448 32.57 -29.65 13.68
CA VAL A 448 32.39 -28.21 13.47
C VAL A 448 33.22 -27.74 12.28
N ASP A 449 32.69 -26.78 11.52
CA ASP A 449 33.49 -25.94 10.64
C ASP A 449 34.29 -24.94 11.50
N PRO A 450 35.64 -25.01 11.54
CA PRO A 450 36.45 -24.19 12.45
C PRO A 450 36.31 -22.68 12.24
N GLU A 451 36.01 -22.23 11.02
CA GLU A 451 35.87 -20.81 10.72
C GLU A 451 34.43 -20.35 10.96
N ALA A 452 33.45 -21.12 10.50
CA ALA A 452 32.06 -20.73 10.61
C ALA A 452 31.51 -20.82 12.05
N ILE A 453 32.03 -21.74 12.88
CA ILE A 453 31.56 -21.91 14.27
C ILE A 453 31.91 -20.71 15.18
N LYS A 454 32.89 -19.88 14.80
CA LYS A 454 33.30 -18.68 15.57
C LYS A 454 32.12 -17.75 15.84
N CYS A 455 31.12 -17.70 14.95
CA CYS A 455 29.92 -16.90 15.15
C CYS A 455 29.17 -17.26 16.44
N LEU A 456 29.15 -18.55 16.83
CA LEU A 456 28.47 -19.00 18.05
C LEU A 456 29.14 -18.41 19.30
N THR A 457 30.47 -18.42 19.34
CA THR A 457 31.27 -17.82 20.42
C THR A 457 31.07 -16.30 20.47
N VAL A 458 31.01 -15.64 19.31
CA VAL A 458 30.78 -14.21 19.23
C VAL A 458 29.41 -13.84 19.78
N ILE A 459 28.36 -14.54 19.36
CA ILE A 459 26.97 -14.31 19.80
C ILE A 459 26.84 -14.46 21.33
N SER A 460 27.53 -15.43 21.94
CA SER A 460 27.47 -15.64 23.40
C SER A 460 28.09 -14.51 24.22
N THR A 461 28.92 -13.66 23.60
CA THR A 461 29.54 -12.47 24.23
C THR A 461 28.78 -11.17 23.98
N SER A 462 27.63 -11.22 23.30
CA SER A 462 26.86 -10.03 22.93
C SER A 462 26.37 -9.22 24.14
N ASN A 463 26.31 -7.90 23.94
CA ASN A 463 25.77 -6.93 24.88
C ASN A 463 24.25 -6.85 24.76
N GLU A 464 23.53 -7.35 25.77
CA GLU A 464 22.07 -7.44 25.79
C GLU A 464 21.39 -6.06 25.85
N ASP A 465 22.10 -5.05 26.37
CA ASP A 465 21.61 -3.68 26.57
C ASP A 465 22.09 -2.72 25.48
N ALA A 466 22.65 -3.23 24.38
CA ALA A 466 23.08 -2.41 23.26
C ALA A 466 21.91 -1.58 22.71
N GLU A 467 22.14 -0.30 22.39
CA GLU A 467 21.14 0.57 21.77
C GLU A 467 21.32 0.70 20.24
N ASN A 468 22.43 0.18 19.72
CA ASN A 468 22.78 0.18 18.31
C ASN A 468 23.83 -0.90 18.02
N ILE A 469 24.05 -1.15 16.73
CA ILE A 469 24.99 -2.18 16.26
C ILE A 469 26.43 -2.03 16.79
N TYR A 470 26.92 -0.80 17.02
CA TYR A 470 28.30 -0.60 17.48
C TYR A 470 28.52 -0.92 18.95
N GLU A 471 27.44 -1.04 19.72
CA GLU A 471 27.47 -1.44 21.13
C GLU A 471 27.27 -2.94 21.33
N LEU A 472 26.98 -3.68 20.26
CA LEU A 472 26.55 -5.08 20.31
C LEU A 472 27.67 -6.02 20.79
N TYR A 473 28.91 -5.77 20.41
CA TYR A 473 30.06 -6.58 20.80
C TYR A 473 31.12 -5.72 21.49
N LYS A 474 31.77 -6.25 22.54
CA LYS A 474 32.93 -5.61 23.19
C LYS A 474 34.17 -5.76 22.28
N GLN A 475 35.13 -4.83 22.37
CA GLN A 475 36.28 -4.76 21.45
C GLN A 475 37.07 -6.07 21.33
N PRO A 476 37.55 -6.43 20.12
CA PRO A 476 37.45 -5.67 18.86
C PRO A 476 36.02 -5.68 18.29
N ASN A 477 35.62 -4.58 17.64
CA ASN A 477 34.27 -4.45 17.08
C ASN A 477 34.15 -5.28 15.79
N LEU A 478 33.69 -6.52 15.93
CA LEU A 478 33.58 -7.54 14.88
C LEU A 478 32.66 -7.12 13.71
N VAL A 479 31.85 -6.08 13.91
CA VAL A 479 30.98 -5.49 12.90
C VAL A 479 31.76 -4.94 11.68
N HIS A 480 33.06 -4.68 11.84
CA HIS A 480 33.95 -4.23 10.76
C HIS A 480 34.93 -5.31 10.25
N GLU A 481 34.82 -6.54 10.72
CA GLU A 481 35.63 -7.64 10.21
C GLU A 481 35.15 -8.12 8.83
N GLU A 482 36.09 -8.62 8.02
CA GLU A 482 35.77 -9.21 6.72
C GLU A 482 34.93 -10.47 6.90
N GLY A 483 33.89 -10.64 6.07
CA GLY A 483 32.90 -11.71 6.23
C GLY A 483 31.74 -11.38 7.16
N SER A 484 31.76 -10.22 7.82
CA SER A 484 30.60 -9.73 8.56
C SER A 484 29.54 -9.17 7.61
N VAL A 485 28.27 -9.45 7.90
CA VAL A 485 27.15 -8.99 7.05
C VAL A 485 27.08 -7.47 6.97
N TRP A 486 27.47 -6.77 8.04
CA TRP A 486 27.54 -5.31 8.04
C TRP A 486 28.57 -4.77 7.05
N LYS A 487 29.78 -5.34 7.05
CA LYS A 487 30.84 -4.93 6.12
C LYS A 487 30.50 -5.30 4.67
N ASP A 488 30.05 -6.54 4.46
CA ASP A 488 29.86 -7.09 3.12
C ASP A 488 28.64 -6.51 2.40
N ILE A 489 27.61 -6.10 3.15
CA ILE A 489 26.34 -5.60 2.57
C ILE A 489 26.21 -4.09 2.72
N VAL A 490 26.34 -3.55 3.94
CA VAL A 490 26.04 -2.13 4.24
C VAL A 490 27.22 -1.23 3.90
N LEU A 491 28.45 -1.65 4.23
CA LEU A 491 29.69 -0.92 3.96
C LEU A 491 30.41 -1.37 2.67
N SER A 492 29.70 -2.09 1.80
CA SER A 492 30.27 -2.64 0.57
C SER A 492 30.85 -1.53 -0.32
N PRO A 493 32.11 -1.63 -0.79
CA PRO A 493 32.72 -0.61 -1.65
C PRO A 493 31.97 -0.38 -2.97
N SER A 494 31.30 -1.40 -3.50
CA SER A 494 30.50 -1.30 -4.73
C SER A 494 29.18 -0.55 -4.55
N ARG A 495 28.78 -0.26 -3.30
CA ARG A 495 27.53 0.45 -3.01
C ARG A 495 27.54 1.87 -3.57
N VAL A 496 28.67 2.56 -3.54
CA VAL A 496 28.78 3.96 -3.99
C VAL A 496 28.49 4.10 -5.48
N SER A 497 29.06 3.22 -6.32
CA SER A 497 28.83 3.25 -7.77
C SER A 497 27.38 2.89 -8.11
N LEU A 498 26.81 1.91 -7.42
CA LEU A 498 25.40 1.52 -7.55
C LEU A 498 24.45 2.66 -7.15
N GLN A 499 24.69 3.31 -6.02
CA GLN A 499 23.91 4.46 -5.56
C GLN A 499 24.01 5.64 -6.52
N LEU A 500 25.18 5.90 -7.11
CA LEU A 500 25.35 6.97 -8.09
C LEU A 500 24.56 6.70 -9.39
N GLU A 501 24.59 5.46 -9.86
CA GLU A 501 23.83 5.02 -11.05
C GLU A 501 22.32 5.12 -10.80
N LEU A 502 21.85 4.58 -9.68
CA LEU A 502 20.45 4.66 -9.28
C LEU A 502 20.03 6.12 -9.04
N ARG A 503 20.83 6.93 -8.34
CA ARG A 503 20.57 8.36 -8.12
C ARG A 503 20.41 9.08 -9.45
N THR A 504 21.32 8.87 -10.39
CA THR A 504 21.26 9.52 -11.71
C THR A 504 20.02 9.06 -12.48
N SER A 505 19.64 7.78 -12.37
CA SER A 505 18.45 7.23 -13.03
C SER A 505 17.14 7.73 -12.40
N ILE A 506 17.07 7.76 -11.06
CA ILE A 506 15.95 8.31 -10.29
C ILE A 506 15.85 9.81 -10.54
N GLN A 507 16.96 10.56 -10.47
CA GLN A 507 17.00 11.99 -10.82
C GLN A 507 16.54 12.22 -12.24
N LYS A 508 16.91 11.37 -13.21
CA LYS A 508 16.35 11.47 -14.56
C LYS A 508 14.84 11.28 -14.53
N ILE A 509 14.30 10.25 -13.87
CA ILE A 509 12.86 9.98 -13.81
C ILE A 509 12.08 11.10 -13.08
N GLU A 510 12.62 11.60 -11.98
CA GLU A 510 12.01 12.67 -11.17
C GLU A 510 12.19 14.04 -11.87
N ASN A 511 13.37 14.34 -12.46
CA ASN A 511 13.64 15.58 -13.20
C ASN A 511 13.04 15.61 -14.61
N LEU A 512 12.75 14.47 -15.22
CA LEU A 512 11.87 14.37 -16.39
C LEU A 512 10.47 14.95 -16.06
N LYS A 513 10.15 15.15 -14.76
CA LYS A 513 9.00 15.93 -14.28
C LYS A 513 9.36 17.20 -13.47
N VAL A 514 10.60 17.46 -13.03
CA VAL A 514 10.99 18.74 -12.38
C VAL A 514 11.46 19.80 -13.40
N ASN A 515 12.12 19.42 -14.50
CA ASN A 515 12.32 20.29 -15.69
C ASN A 515 11.33 19.96 -16.83
N GLY A 516 10.38 19.07 -16.55
CA GLY A 516 9.24 18.71 -17.41
C GLY A 516 7.89 18.83 -16.71
N SER A 517 7.78 19.57 -15.59
CA SER A 517 6.48 19.98 -15.06
C SER A 517 5.97 21.14 -15.93
N THR A 518 5.47 20.84 -17.12
CA THR A 518 4.27 21.55 -17.54
C THR A 518 3.19 21.13 -16.56
N LYS A 519 2.94 21.93 -15.51
CA LYS A 519 1.62 21.95 -14.91
C LYS A 519 0.64 22.06 -16.07
N ALA A 520 -0.33 21.14 -16.18
CA ALA A 520 -1.29 21.12 -17.27
C ALA A 520 -1.84 22.54 -17.47
N THR A 521 -1.72 23.10 -18.68
CA THR A 521 -2.31 24.41 -18.97
C THR A 521 -3.74 24.19 -19.43
N LEU A 522 -4.68 25.02 -18.94
CA LEU A 522 -6.10 24.84 -19.19
C LEU A 522 -6.66 26.02 -19.97
N TYR A 523 -7.21 25.75 -21.15
CA TYR A 523 -7.98 26.70 -21.94
C TYR A 523 -9.45 26.27 -21.90
N ILE A 524 -10.33 27.20 -21.54
CA ILE A 524 -11.73 26.89 -21.25
C ILE A 524 -12.62 27.65 -22.25
N PHE A 525 -13.52 26.93 -22.91
CA PHE A 525 -14.48 27.42 -23.89
C PHE A 525 -15.87 26.94 -23.49
N GLY A 526 -16.86 27.81 -23.57
CA GLY A 526 -18.20 27.43 -23.17
C GLY A 526 -19.17 28.57 -22.92
N ASP A 527 -20.26 28.24 -22.25
CA ASP A 527 -21.30 29.19 -21.86
C ASP A 527 -21.22 29.55 -20.37
N SER A 528 -22.36 29.88 -19.75
CA SER A 528 -22.48 30.31 -18.36
C SER A 528 -22.08 29.22 -17.35
N ASP A 529 -22.13 27.94 -17.71
CA ASP A 529 -21.70 26.86 -16.82
C ASP A 529 -20.18 26.90 -16.54
N LEU A 530 -19.41 27.52 -17.44
CA LEU A 530 -17.96 27.65 -17.32
C LEU A 530 -17.47 29.10 -17.14
N ASP A 531 -18.32 30.12 -17.35
CA ASP A 531 -17.94 31.54 -17.24
C ASP A 531 -17.50 31.89 -15.81
N ASN A 532 -16.40 32.65 -15.71
CA ASN A 532 -15.87 33.16 -14.46
C ASN A 532 -15.67 34.68 -14.43
N GLY A 533 -16.28 35.40 -15.37
CA GLY A 533 -16.36 36.87 -15.35
C GLY A 533 -16.24 37.57 -16.72
N ASN A 534 -16.29 36.87 -17.85
CA ASN A 534 -16.18 37.50 -19.17
C ASN A 534 -17.39 38.38 -19.52
N ASN A 535 -18.54 38.16 -18.86
CA ASN A 535 -19.75 38.94 -19.05
C ASN A 535 -19.86 40.20 -18.18
N ASN A 536 -18.96 40.41 -17.21
CA ASN A 536 -19.10 41.47 -16.20
C ASN A 536 -19.25 42.88 -16.81
N ASP A 537 -18.41 43.20 -17.79
CA ASP A 537 -18.33 44.52 -18.43
C ASP A 537 -19.03 44.58 -19.79
N LYS A 538 -19.81 43.54 -20.14
CA LYS A 538 -20.60 43.51 -21.39
C LYS A 538 -21.94 44.22 -21.22
N ASP A 539 -22.49 44.73 -22.32
CA ASP A 539 -23.87 45.20 -22.37
C ASP A 539 -24.81 44.01 -22.58
N THR A 540 -25.23 43.38 -21.48
CA THR A 540 -26.05 42.17 -21.45
C THR A 540 -26.77 42.00 -20.13
N LEU A 541 -27.92 41.34 -20.16
CA LEU A 541 -28.66 40.87 -18.98
C LEU A 541 -28.03 39.61 -18.37
N ALA A 542 -27.20 38.87 -19.11
CA ALA A 542 -26.55 37.65 -18.65
C ALA A 542 -25.32 37.98 -17.78
N LYS A 543 -25.56 38.41 -16.54
CA LYS A 543 -24.52 38.72 -15.54
C LYS A 543 -24.76 37.98 -14.22
N ALA A 544 -23.66 37.61 -13.57
CA ALA A 544 -23.63 37.00 -12.23
C ALA A 544 -22.57 37.66 -11.32
N ASN A 545 -22.29 38.95 -11.52
CA ASN A 545 -21.34 39.75 -10.73
C ASN A 545 -22.02 40.49 -9.56
N TYR A 546 -23.08 39.92 -9.01
CA TYR A 546 -23.85 40.49 -7.90
C TYR A 546 -24.36 39.38 -6.95
N PRO A 547 -24.58 39.67 -5.65
CA PRO A 547 -25.10 38.69 -4.70
C PRO A 547 -26.50 38.22 -5.09
N PRO A 548 -26.88 36.94 -4.87
CA PRO A 548 -26.16 35.96 -4.05
C PRO A 548 -25.12 35.10 -4.81
N TYR A 549 -24.81 35.37 -6.08
CA TYR A 549 -23.78 34.62 -6.80
C TYR A 549 -22.42 34.72 -6.09
N GLY A 550 -21.68 33.62 -6.03
CA GLY A 550 -20.39 33.57 -5.33
C GLY A 550 -20.45 33.71 -3.81
N ILE A 551 -21.63 33.58 -3.17
CA ILE A 551 -21.77 33.65 -1.70
C ILE A 551 -20.89 32.65 -0.93
N ASP A 552 -20.61 31.49 -1.52
CA ASP A 552 -19.75 30.44 -0.95
C ASP A 552 -18.32 30.46 -1.53
N TYR A 553 -18.03 31.36 -2.48
CA TYR A 553 -16.68 31.55 -3.00
C TYR A 553 -15.91 32.56 -2.14
N PRO A 554 -14.70 32.27 -1.66
CA PRO A 554 -13.95 33.19 -0.79
C PRO A 554 -13.69 34.59 -1.37
N LYS A 555 -13.69 34.75 -2.69
CA LYS A 555 -13.52 36.06 -3.36
C LYS A 555 -14.85 36.78 -3.64
N GLY A 556 -15.97 36.21 -3.22
CA GLY A 556 -17.31 36.72 -3.47
C GLY A 556 -17.72 36.64 -4.94
N THR A 557 -18.55 37.59 -5.35
CA THR A 557 -19.11 37.70 -6.71
C THR A 557 -18.01 37.91 -7.75
N THR A 558 -17.87 36.97 -8.68
CA THR A 558 -16.87 37.05 -9.75
C THR A 558 -17.46 37.09 -11.16
N GLY A 559 -18.76 36.80 -11.31
CA GLY A 559 -19.38 36.53 -12.61
C GLY A 559 -19.61 35.04 -12.90
N ARG A 560 -19.33 34.16 -11.93
CA ARG A 560 -19.72 32.74 -11.99
C ARG A 560 -21.21 32.57 -11.72
N PHE A 561 -21.90 31.83 -12.58
CA PHE A 561 -23.33 31.54 -12.45
C PHE A 561 -23.62 30.43 -11.44
N THR A 562 -23.02 30.52 -10.25
CA THR A 562 -23.22 29.57 -9.16
C THR A 562 -22.97 30.26 -7.81
N ASN A 563 -23.29 29.59 -6.70
CA ASN A 563 -22.94 30.06 -5.36
C ASN A 563 -21.44 29.98 -5.05
N GLY A 564 -20.66 29.18 -5.78
CA GLY A 564 -19.23 28.96 -5.51
C GLY A 564 -18.38 28.82 -6.77
N LEU A 565 -17.81 27.64 -6.96
CA LEU A 565 -16.91 27.28 -8.06
C LEU A 565 -17.66 26.53 -9.18
N THR A 566 -17.20 26.72 -10.41
CA THR A 566 -17.69 25.96 -11.56
C THR A 566 -17.02 24.59 -11.64
N ILE A 567 -17.54 23.72 -12.52
CA ILE A 567 -16.93 22.42 -12.77
C ILE A 567 -15.49 22.54 -13.29
N ALA A 568 -15.19 23.54 -14.13
CA ALA A 568 -13.84 23.79 -14.63
C ALA A 568 -12.88 24.27 -13.52
N ASP A 569 -13.37 25.02 -12.54
CA ASP A 569 -12.57 25.43 -11.39
C ASP A 569 -12.14 24.23 -10.53
N TYR A 570 -13.05 23.28 -10.30
CA TYR A 570 -12.74 22.07 -9.55
C TYR A 570 -11.79 21.16 -10.33
N LEU A 571 -11.99 20.98 -11.64
CA LEU A 571 -11.04 20.25 -12.49
C LEU A 571 -9.65 20.88 -12.46
N ALA A 572 -9.54 22.21 -12.48
CA ALA A 572 -8.28 22.92 -12.31
C ALA A 572 -7.63 22.63 -10.94
N GLN A 573 -8.42 22.62 -9.85
CA GLN A 573 -7.91 22.27 -8.52
C GLN A 573 -7.41 20.82 -8.44
N PHE A 574 -8.15 19.87 -9.02
CA PHE A 574 -7.75 18.46 -9.02
C PHE A 574 -6.52 18.20 -9.89
N LEU A 575 -6.32 18.97 -10.96
CA LEU A 575 -5.10 19.00 -11.77
C LEU A 575 -3.95 19.80 -11.12
N ASN A 576 -4.14 20.34 -9.91
CA ASN A 576 -3.17 21.15 -9.18
C ASN A 576 -2.67 22.38 -9.97
N ILE A 577 -3.56 23.00 -10.72
CA ILE A 577 -3.32 24.22 -11.49
C ILE A 577 -4.17 25.38 -10.96
N ASN A 578 -3.67 26.60 -11.13
CA ASN A 578 -4.44 27.78 -10.77
C ASN A 578 -5.63 27.92 -11.75
N GLN A 579 -6.78 28.38 -11.23
CA GLN A 579 -7.96 28.67 -12.04
C GLN A 579 -7.60 29.69 -13.15
N PRO A 580 -7.82 29.36 -14.44
CA PRO A 580 -7.56 30.29 -15.54
C PRO A 580 -8.41 31.56 -15.38
N PRO A 581 -7.82 32.76 -15.49
CA PRO A 581 -8.58 34.00 -15.38
C PRO A 581 -9.52 34.19 -16.58
N PRO A 582 -10.62 34.95 -16.43
CA PRO A 582 -11.42 35.38 -17.57
C PRO A 582 -10.56 36.22 -18.52
N PHE A 583 -10.64 35.94 -19.82
CA PHE A 583 -9.84 36.62 -20.83
C PHE A 583 -10.11 38.13 -20.91
N LEU A 584 -11.35 38.57 -20.65
CA LEU A 584 -11.71 39.99 -20.64
C LEU A 584 -11.49 40.67 -19.27
N GLY A 585 -11.01 39.92 -18.27
CA GLY A 585 -10.79 40.45 -16.92
C GLY A 585 -9.47 41.22 -16.75
N PRO A 586 -9.33 41.95 -15.62
CA PRO A 586 -8.18 42.82 -15.36
C PRO A 586 -6.85 42.06 -15.30
N MET A 587 -6.85 40.79 -14.88
CA MET A 587 -5.64 39.96 -14.83
C MET A 587 -5.13 39.61 -16.23
N ALA A 588 -6.02 39.32 -17.17
CA ALA A 588 -5.64 39.04 -18.56
C ALA A 588 -5.08 40.27 -19.28
N ALA A 589 -5.58 41.47 -18.93
CA ALA A 589 -5.05 42.74 -19.44
C ALA A 589 -3.58 42.99 -19.08
N THR A 590 -3.06 42.36 -18.03
CA THR A 590 -1.63 42.45 -17.67
C THR A 590 -0.72 41.55 -18.49
N GLY A 591 -1.28 40.66 -19.32
CA GLY A 591 -0.53 39.69 -20.12
C GLY A 591 0.16 38.59 -19.31
N LYS A 592 -0.01 38.49 -17.99
CA LYS A 592 0.79 37.63 -17.09
C LYS A 592 0.31 36.18 -16.90
N SER A 593 -0.57 35.64 -17.74
CA SER A 593 -1.07 34.26 -17.56
C SER A 593 -0.59 33.31 -18.67
N PRO A 594 0.66 32.79 -18.59
CA PRO A 594 1.11 31.74 -19.50
C PRO A 594 0.43 30.39 -19.23
N ARG A 595 -0.40 30.26 -18.20
CA ARG A 595 -1.05 29.00 -17.77
C ARG A 595 -2.52 28.87 -18.20
N GLY A 596 -2.88 29.58 -19.27
CA GLY A 596 -4.20 29.47 -19.91
C GLY A 596 -5.17 30.60 -19.54
N TYR A 597 -6.32 30.57 -20.20
CA TYR A 597 -7.40 31.55 -20.07
C TYR A 597 -8.77 30.86 -20.13
N ASN A 598 -9.75 31.49 -19.50
CA ASN A 598 -11.15 31.16 -19.68
C ASN A 598 -11.79 32.12 -20.69
N TYR A 599 -12.29 31.58 -21.80
CA TYR A 599 -13.00 32.31 -22.86
C TYR A 599 -14.51 32.13 -22.79
N ALA A 600 -15.02 31.26 -21.91
CA ALA A 600 -16.44 30.99 -21.77
C ALA A 600 -17.22 32.26 -21.43
N SER A 601 -18.44 32.37 -21.93
CA SER A 601 -19.27 33.57 -21.83
C SER A 601 -20.74 33.20 -21.69
N ALA A 602 -21.41 33.74 -20.69
CA ALA A 602 -22.82 33.44 -20.48
C ALA A 602 -23.71 33.82 -21.68
N SER A 603 -24.78 33.06 -21.88
CA SER A 603 -25.69 33.06 -23.05
C SER A 603 -25.07 32.63 -24.39
N ALA A 604 -23.78 32.34 -24.45
CA ALA A 604 -23.13 31.93 -25.69
C ALA A 604 -23.66 30.58 -26.20
N GLY A 605 -23.71 30.46 -27.52
CA GLY A 605 -23.91 29.19 -28.22
C GLY A 605 -22.79 28.89 -29.20
N ILE A 606 -22.92 27.75 -29.86
CA ILE A 606 -22.12 27.38 -31.03
C ILE A 606 -22.40 28.38 -32.16
N LEU A 607 -23.68 28.72 -32.37
CA LEU A 607 -24.09 29.64 -33.43
C LEU A 607 -23.92 31.12 -33.02
N PRO A 608 -23.53 32.01 -33.94
CA PRO A 608 -23.33 33.42 -33.64
C PRO A 608 -24.57 34.16 -33.14
N GLU A 609 -25.76 33.79 -33.62
CA GLU A 609 -27.04 34.41 -33.25
C GLU A 609 -27.55 34.00 -31.87
N THR A 610 -27.02 32.90 -31.30
CA THR A 610 -27.50 32.36 -30.02
C THR A 610 -27.22 33.33 -28.87
N GLY A 611 -28.24 33.54 -28.02
CA GLY A 611 -28.15 34.40 -26.83
C GLY A 611 -28.19 35.91 -27.10
N THR A 612 -28.24 36.35 -28.35
CA THR A 612 -28.29 37.79 -28.71
C THR A 612 -29.50 38.52 -28.14
N ILE A 613 -30.59 37.79 -27.87
CA ILE A 613 -31.82 38.30 -27.25
C ILE A 613 -31.61 38.91 -25.85
N VAL A 614 -30.55 38.54 -25.15
CA VAL A 614 -30.19 39.09 -23.83
C VAL A 614 -28.97 40.03 -23.89
N GLY A 615 -28.51 40.39 -25.09
CA GLY A 615 -27.41 41.34 -25.31
C GLY A 615 -26.12 40.68 -25.81
N SER A 616 -24.99 41.35 -25.57
CA SER A 616 -23.67 40.94 -26.08
C SER A 616 -23.10 39.73 -25.32
N ASN A 617 -22.61 38.73 -26.05
CA ASN A 617 -21.87 37.58 -25.53
C ASN A 617 -20.62 37.27 -26.39
N LEU A 618 -19.83 36.28 -25.99
CA LEU A 618 -18.79 35.67 -26.83
C LEU A 618 -19.27 34.31 -27.32
N ASN A 619 -19.94 34.24 -28.47
CA ASN A 619 -20.23 32.97 -29.15
C ASN A 619 -18.94 32.18 -29.43
N LEU A 620 -19.05 30.88 -29.75
CA LEU A 620 -17.88 30.01 -29.90
C LEU A 620 -16.86 30.51 -30.94
N THR A 621 -17.34 31.14 -32.03
CA THR A 621 -16.48 31.78 -33.03
C THR A 621 -15.58 32.85 -32.40
N GLU A 622 -16.15 33.74 -31.59
CA GLU A 622 -15.39 34.78 -30.90
C GLU A 622 -14.44 34.19 -29.86
N GLN A 623 -14.84 33.15 -29.12
CA GLN A 623 -13.97 32.48 -28.15
C GLN A 623 -12.72 31.87 -28.82
N VAL A 624 -12.90 31.19 -29.96
CA VAL A 624 -11.78 30.65 -30.75
C VAL A 624 -10.91 31.77 -31.33
N ARG A 625 -11.50 32.90 -31.73
CA ARG A 625 -10.75 34.08 -32.17
C ARG A 625 -9.88 34.67 -31.05
N LEU A 626 -10.39 34.73 -29.82
CA LEU A 626 -9.61 35.15 -28.65
C LEU A 626 -8.49 34.17 -28.33
N PHE A 627 -8.72 32.86 -28.47
CA PHE A 627 -7.67 31.87 -28.34
C PHE A 627 -6.57 32.02 -29.40
N ARG A 628 -6.93 32.26 -30.67
CA ARG A 628 -5.95 32.63 -31.70
C ARG A 628 -5.13 33.84 -31.28
N LYS A 629 -5.76 34.90 -30.78
CA LYS A 629 -5.05 36.07 -30.25
C LYS A 629 -4.07 35.68 -29.15
N THR A 630 -4.44 34.78 -28.24
CA THR A 630 -3.51 34.26 -27.23
C THR A 630 -2.30 33.58 -27.86
N VAL A 631 -2.51 32.71 -28.85
CA VAL A 631 -1.43 31.99 -29.56
C VAL A 631 -0.51 32.95 -30.31
N ASP A 632 -1.08 33.90 -31.04
CA ASP A 632 -0.32 34.78 -31.94
C ASP A 632 0.37 35.93 -31.21
N THR A 633 -0.19 36.41 -30.10
CA THR A 633 0.27 37.67 -29.47
C THR A 633 0.73 37.53 -28.03
N ILE A 634 0.11 36.64 -27.23
CA ILE A 634 0.40 36.54 -25.79
C ILE A 634 1.47 35.49 -25.53
N LEU A 635 1.33 34.28 -26.06
CA LEU A 635 2.31 33.22 -25.84
C LEU A 635 3.73 33.59 -26.30
N PRO A 636 3.97 34.27 -27.44
CA PRO A 636 5.30 34.69 -27.84
C PRO A 636 6.00 35.65 -26.85
N GLN A 637 5.25 36.36 -26.01
CA GLN A 637 5.83 37.23 -24.97
C GLN A 637 6.45 36.43 -23.81
N HIS A 638 6.00 35.18 -23.60
CA HIS A 638 6.44 34.32 -22.49
C HIS A 638 7.26 33.13 -22.97
N LEU A 639 6.96 32.62 -24.16
CA LEU A 639 7.56 31.44 -24.77
C LEU A 639 8.28 31.89 -26.04
N LYS A 640 9.60 32.05 -25.92
CA LYS A 640 10.43 32.75 -26.92
C LYS A 640 10.68 31.97 -28.22
N THR A 641 10.26 30.71 -28.32
CA THR A 641 10.47 29.89 -29.52
C THR A 641 9.17 29.23 -30.01
N PRO A 642 8.99 29.04 -31.33
CA PRO A 642 7.84 28.33 -31.89
C PRO A 642 7.68 26.91 -31.32
N GLU A 643 8.78 26.21 -31.05
CA GLU A 643 8.77 24.85 -30.49
C GLU A 643 8.27 24.85 -29.05
N ALA A 644 8.60 25.89 -28.27
CA ALA A 644 8.11 26.05 -26.91
C ALA A 644 6.60 26.32 -26.89
N ILE A 645 6.10 27.15 -27.81
CA ILE A 645 4.66 27.42 -27.98
C ILE A 645 3.92 26.16 -28.43
N SER A 646 4.45 25.45 -29.43
CA SER A 646 3.88 24.20 -29.92
C SER A 646 3.82 23.12 -28.83
N ARG A 647 4.90 22.96 -28.05
CA ARG A 647 4.94 22.03 -26.92
C ARG A 647 3.93 22.41 -25.82
N HIS A 648 3.84 23.71 -25.50
CA HIS A 648 2.88 24.24 -24.54
C HIS A 648 1.44 23.95 -24.95
N LEU A 649 1.07 24.24 -26.19
CA LEU A 649 -0.29 24.04 -26.70
C LEU A 649 -0.65 22.56 -26.85
N SER A 650 0.30 21.74 -27.31
CA SER A 650 0.08 20.29 -27.45
C SER A 650 -0.02 19.54 -26.13
N SER A 651 0.57 20.05 -25.03
CA SER A 651 0.39 19.51 -23.68
C SER A 651 -0.75 20.15 -22.89
N SER A 652 -1.40 21.18 -23.44
CA SER A 652 -2.55 21.85 -22.81
C SER A 652 -3.84 21.03 -22.94
N ILE A 653 -4.78 21.32 -22.03
CA ILE A 653 -6.13 20.75 -21.96
C ILE A 653 -7.12 21.83 -22.39
N PHE A 654 -8.04 21.47 -23.28
CA PHE A 654 -9.05 22.34 -23.86
C PHE A 654 -10.43 21.85 -23.41
N LEU A 655 -11.06 22.52 -22.45
CA LEU A 655 -12.43 22.21 -22.02
C LEU A 655 -13.43 22.91 -22.92
N VAL A 656 -14.43 22.18 -23.42
CA VAL A 656 -15.49 22.71 -24.29
C VAL A 656 -16.86 22.22 -23.79
N LEU A 657 -17.63 23.10 -23.15
CA LEU A 657 -19.02 22.84 -22.73
C LEU A 657 -19.91 23.95 -23.31
N ILE A 658 -20.64 23.64 -24.37
CA ILE A 658 -21.45 24.62 -25.10
C ILE A 658 -22.53 23.90 -25.92
N GLY A 659 -23.63 24.58 -26.21
CA GLY A 659 -24.72 24.06 -27.04
C GLY A 659 -26.09 24.14 -26.38
N SER A 660 -26.15 24.20 -25.04
CA SER A 660 -27.40 24.28 -24.28
C SER A 660 -28.26 25.47 -24.72
N ASN A 661 -27.63 26.64 -24.92
CA ASN A 661 -28.32 27.85 -25.34
C ASN A 661 -28.80 27.81 -26.80
N ASP A 662 -28.16 27.04 -27.68
CA ASP A 662 -28.62 26.90 -29.07
C ASP A 662 -30.00 26.20 -29.14
N TYR A 663 -30.32 25.38 -28.14
CA TYR A 663 -31.66 24.84 -27.95
C TYR A 663 -32.52 25.77 -27.10
N ALA A 664 -32.10 26.07 -25.86
CA ALA A 664 -32.93 26.74 -24.86
C ALA A 664 -33.25 28.21 -25.20
N MET A 665 -32.32 28.92 -25.85
CA MET A 665 -32.46 30.35 -26.18
C MET A 665 -32.71 30.61 -27.67
N ASN A 666 -32.76 29.57 -28.49
CA ASN A 666 -32.86 29.68 -29.94
C ASN A 666 -33.88 28.67 -30.52
N TYR A 667 -33.57 27.38 -30.65
CA TYR A 667 -34.48 26.39 -31.27
C TYR A 667 -35.86 26.28 -30.61
N LEU A 668 -35.88 26.25 -29.27
CA LEU A 668 -37.09 26.12 -28.46
C LEU A 668 -37.87 27.43 -28.30
N LEU A 669 -37.37 28.54 -28.83
CA LEU A 669 -37.99 29.87 -28.76
C LEU A 669 -38.30 30.44 -30.17
N PRO A 670 -39.28 29.85 -30.89
CA PRO A 670 -39.63 30.25 -32.27
C PRO A 670 -40.15 31.69 -32.40
N GLN A 671 -40.46 32.35 -31.29
CA GLN A 671 -40.84 33.77 -31.25
C GLN A 671 -39.63 34.71 -31.35
N PHE A 672 -38.43 34.23 -31.03
CA PHE A 672 -37.20 35.01 -31.04
C PHE A 672 -36.19 34.51 -32.07
N SER A 673 -36.35 33.29 -32.59
CA SER A 673 -35.52 32.75 -33.65
C SER A 673 -36.34 31.96 -34.68
N ASN A 674 -35.87 31.95 -35.93
CA ASN A 674 -36.45 31.15 -37.00
C ASN A 674 -35.84 29.74 -37.09
N SER A 675 -34.90 29.35 -36.22
CA SER A 675 -34.18 28.07 -36.33
C SER A 675 -35.10 26.86 -36.39
N SER A 676 -36.12 26.74 -35.53
CA SER A 676 -37.10 25.64 -35.57
C SER A 676 -38.11 25.72 -36.72
N ARG A 677 -38.18 26.86 -37.43
CA ARG A 677 -38.94 26.98 -38.69
C ARG A 677 -38.11 26.61 -39.91
N LEU A 678 -36.79 26.79 -39.83
CA LEU A 678 -35.84 26.53 -40.90
C LEU A 678 -35.30 25.10 -40.88
N TYR A 679 -35.19 24.50 -39.70
CA TYR A 679 -34.58 23.20 -39.49
C TYR A 679 -35.47 22.28 -38.65
N ASN A 680 -35.62 21.03 -39.08
CA ASN A 680 -36.10 19.98 -38.20
C ASN A 680 -35.04 19.61 -37.14
N PRO A 681 -35.37 18.82 -36.10
CA PRO A 681 -34.44 18.52 -35.01
C PRO A 681 -33.10 17.92 -35.47
N GLU A 682 -33.13 17.02 -36.45
CA GLU A 682 -31.98 16.33 -36.98
C GLU A 682 -31.07 17.27 -37.77
N GLN A 683 -31.66 18.11 -38.63
CA GLN A 683 -30.95 19.13 -39.39
C GLN A 683 -30.31 20.17 -38.48
N PHE A 684 -31.00 20.55 -37.41
CA PHE A 684 -30.47 21.50 -36.44
C PHE A 684 -29.30 20.92 -35.65
N ALA A 685 -29.42 19.68 -35.16
CA ALA A 685 -28.32 18.98 -34.52
C ALA A 685 -27.09 18.84 -35.44
N GLU A 686 -27.32 18.57 -36.73
CA GLU A 686 -26.25 18.46 -37.73
C GLU A 686 -25.57 19.81 -38.02
N LEU A 687 -26.34 20.90 -38.10
CA LEU A 687 -25.81 22.26 -38.19
C LEU A 687 -24.87 22.58 -37.02
N LEU A 688 -25.31 22.33 -35.79
CA LEU A 688 -24.51 22.58 -34.59
C LEU A 688 -23.23 21.74 -34.56
N LEU A 689 -23.30 20.46 -34.94
CA LEU A 689 -22.14 19.56 -34.97
C LEU A 689 -21.14 19.95 -36.05
N ASN A 690 -21.60 20.43 -37.19
CA ASN A 690 -20.74 20.92 -38.26
C ASN A 690 -19.95 22.16 -37.79
N GLU A 691 -20.62 23.13 -37.17
CA GLU A 691 -19.98 24.33 -36.65
C GLU A 691 -19.04 24.02 -35.47
N LEU A 692 -19.47 23.22 -34.50
CA LEU A 692 -18.62 22.77 -33.40
C LEU A 692 -17.38 22.04 -33.93
N GLY A 693 -17.55 21.13 -34.89
CA GLY A 693 -16.45 20.43 -35.54
C GLY A 693 -15.48 21.37 -36.25
N ASN A 694 -15.96 22.43 -36.90
CA ASN A 694 -15.11 23.45 -37.52
C ASN A 694 -14.27 24.19 -36.48
N HIS A 695 -14.87 24.59 -35.37
CA HIS A 695 -14.17 25.25 -34.26
C HIS A 695 -13.13 24.34 -33.60
N LEU A 696 -13.46 23.07 -33.34
CA LEU A 696 -12.51 22.09 -32.81
C LEU A 696 -11.31 21.88 -33.76
N ARG A 697 -11.56 21.78 -35.08
CA ARG A 697 -10.49 21.73 -36.10
C ARG A 697 -9.62 22.97 -36.07
N GLU A 698 -10.20 24.15 -35.88
CA GLU A 698 -9.44 25.39 -35.84
C GLU A 698 -8.55 25.49 -34.60
N MET A 699 -9.07 25.15 -33.42
CA MET A 699 -8.25 25.06 -32.21
C MET A 699 -7.12 24.02 -32.36
N TYR A 700 -7.38 22.92 -33.06
CA TYR A 700 -6.34 21.95 -33.40
C TYR A 700 -5.28 22.55 -34.35
N ARG A 701 -5.66 23.29 -35.39
CA ARG A 701 -4.71 23.99 -36.29
C ARG A 701 -3.83 24.99 -35.53
N LEU A 702 -4.39 25.64 -34.51
CA LEU A 702 -3.65 26.55 -33.63
C LEU A 702 -2.69 25.84 -32.67
N GLY A 703 -2.72 24.51 -32.56
CA GLY A 703 -1.77 23.72 -31.78
C GLY A 703 -2.40 22.89 -30.66
N GLY A 704 -3.72 23.01 -30.43
CA GLY A 704 -4.41 22.21 -29.43
C GLY A 704 -4.42 20.72 -29.76
N ARG A 705 -4.19 19.87 -28.77
CA ARG A 705 -4.17 18.40 -28.96
C ARG A 705 -5.06 17.62 -28.01
N ASN A 706 -5.36 18.12 -26.81
CA ASN A 706 -6.17 17.38 -25.83
C ASN A 706 -7.47 18.11 -25.52
N PHE A 707 -8.56 17.65 -26.10
CA PHE A 707 -9.88 18.24 -25.97
C PHE A 707 -10.75 17.42 -25.03
N VAL A 708 -11.46 18.09 -24.13
CA VAL A 708 -12.48 17.52 -23.27
C VAL A 708 -13.78 18.20 -23.64
N VAL A 709 -14.63 17.50 -24.38
CA VAL A 709 -15.88 18.01 -24.94
C VAL A 709 -17.02 17.42 -24.13
N PHE A 710 -17.93 18.27 -23.69
CA PHE A 710 -19.06 17.86 -22.86
C PHE A 710 -20.31 17.71 -23.72
N GLU A 711 -21.10 16.68 -23.44
CA GLU A 711 -22.48 16.60 -23.90
C GLU A 711 -23.31 17.77 -23.33
N ILE A 712 -24.36 18.13 -24.06
CA ILE A 712 -25.38 19.05 -23.56
C ILE A 712 -26.16 18.37 -22.43
N GLY A 713 -26.37 19.07 -21.32
CA GLY A 713 -27.17 18.58 -20.19
C GLY A 713 -28.66 18.42 -20.51
N PRO A 714 -29.45 17.81 -19.61
CA PRO A 714 -30.87 17.59 -19.84
C PRO A 714 -31.67 18.90 -19.67
N ILE A 715 -31.86 19.65 -20.75
CA ILE A 715 -32.54 20.96 -20.76
C ILE A 715 -33.95 20.87 -20.17
N GLY A 716 -34.64 19.76 -20.39
CA GLY A 716 -35.98 19.52 -19.85
C GLY A 716 -36.05 19.48 -18.33
N CYS A 717 -34.92 19.27 -17.66
CA CYS A 717 -34.82 19.23 -16.20
C CYS A 717 -34.48 20.59 -15.58
N LEU A 718 -34.17 21.63 -16.38
CA LEU A 718 -33.87 22.95 -15.85
C LEU A 718 -35.10 23.52 -15.15
N PRO A 719 -34.95 24.17 -13.96
CA PRO A 719 -36.10 24.69 -13.25
C PRO A 719 -36.95 25.66 -14.06
N THR A 720 -36.36 26.47 -14.95
CA THR A 720 -37.10 27.41 -15.85
C THR A 720 -37.93 26.70 -16.92
N VAL A 721 -37.57 25.47 -17.29
CA VAL A 721 -38.28 24.65 -18.29
C VAL A 721 -39.31 23.75 -17.61
N ALA A 722 -38.94 23.14 -16.48
CA ALA A 722 -39.78 22.22 -15.71
C ALA A 722 -40.88 22.91 -14.88
N LEU A 723 -41.08 24.24 -15.03
CA LEU A 723 -42.17 25.00 -14.41
C LEU A 723 -43.54 24.43 -14.80
N GLU A 724 -43.72 23.97 -16.05
CA GLU A 724 -44.97 23.36 -16.53
C GLU A 724 -45.35 22.10 -15.74
N ASN A 725 -44.35 21.41 -15.20
CA ASN A 725 -44.54 20.23 -14.36
C ASN A 725 -44.71 20.57 -12.87
N ALA A 726 -44.75 21.85 -12.46
CA ALA A 726 -44.80 22.24 -11.05
C ALA A 726 -45.98 21.56 -10.33
N GLY A 727 -45.70 20.85 -9.24
CA GLY A 727 -46.69 20.09 -8.47
C GLY A 727 -46.98 18.66 -8.97
N THR A 728 -46.36 18.23 -10.07
CA THR A 728 -46.43 16.84 -10.55
C THR A 728 -45.27 15.99 -10.03
N LYS A 729 -45.37 14.66 -10.19
CA LYS A 729 -44.29 13.71 -9.84
C LYS A 729 -43.15 13.72 -10.87
N THR A 730 -43.37 14.22 -12.08
CA THR A 730 -42.34 14.29 -13.13
C THR A 730 -41.44 15.51 -12.88
N ARG A 731 -40.13 15.29 -12.95
CA ARG A 731 -39.12 16.32 -12.65
C ARG A 731 -38.58 16.99 -13.91
N CYS A 732 -38.61 16.30 -15.04
CA CYS A 732 -38.14 16.80 -16.32
C CYS A 732 -39.27 16.83 -17.36
N VAL A 733 -39.15 17.70 -18.36
CA VAL A 733 -39.97 17.70 -19.58
C VAL A 733 -39.21 16.94 -20.66
N GLU A 734 -39.77 15.85 -21.17
CA GLU A 734 -39.01 14.96 -22.08
C GLU A 734 -38.73 15.58 -23.46
N LYS A 735 -39.65 16.38 -24.01
CA LYS A 735 -39.50 16.91 -25.36
C LYS A 735 -38.19 17.69 -25.59
N PRO A 736 -37.77 18.63 -24.72
CA PRO A 736 -36.44 19.24 -24.81
C PRO A 736 -35.28 18.24 -24.66
N ASN A 737 -35.41 17.24 -23.79
CA ASN A 737 -34.39 16.20 -23.59
C ASN A 737 -34.23 15.30 -24.82
N ASP A 738 -35.32 14.95 -25.50
CA ASP A 738 -35.32 14.16 -26.73
C ASP A 738 -34.56 14.89 -27.85
N LEU A 739 -34.81 16.20 -28.01
CA LEU A 739 -34.12 17.04 -29.00
C LEU A 739 -32.61 17.09 -28.75
N VAL A 740 -32.22 17.28 -27.48
CA VAL A 740 -30.80 17.29 -27.09
C VAL A 740 -30.15 15.92 -27.27
N SER A 741 -30.89 14.84 -27.02
CA SER A 741 -30.39 13.48 -27.18
C SER A 741 -30.00 13.17 -28.63
N ILE A 742 -30.68 13.75 -29.62
CA ILE A 742 -30.29 13.66 -31.04
C ILE A 742 -28.89 14.24 -31.26
N PHE A 743 -28.61 15.43 -30.70
CA PHE A 743 -27.29 16.05 -30.77
C PHE A 743 -26.23 15.21 -30.04
N ASN A 744 -26.48 14.81 -28.78
CA ASN A 744 -25.51 14.06 -27.98
C ASN A 744 -25.17 12.69 -28.61
N ALA A 745 -26.17 12.00 -29.18
CA ALA A 745 -25.94 10.74 -29.89
C ALA A 745 -25.02 10.92 -31.11
N LYS A 746 -25.25 11.98 -31.90
CA LYS A 746 -24.42 12.31 -33.07
C LYS A 746 -23.05 12.91 -32.68
N LEU A 747 -22.95 13.59 -31.54
CA LEU A 747 -21.70 14.16 -31.01
C LEU A 747 -20.66 13.07 -30.78
N ALA A 748 -21.04 11.92 -30.20
CA ALA A 748 -20.13 10.79 -30.01
C ALA A 748 -19.51 10.32 -31.34
N SER A 749 -20.33 10.21 -32.39
CA SER A 749 -19.83 9.85 -33.73
C SER A 749 -18.92 10.94 -34.32
N ASN A 750 -19.28 12.21 -34.16
CA ASN A 750 -18.49 13.34 -34.65
C ASN A 750 -17.12 13.43 -33.96
N ILE A 751 -17.09 13.24 -32.63
CA ILE A 751 -15.84 13.20 -31.85
C ILE A 751 -14.96 12.02 -32.26
N ASN A 752 -15.54 10.84 -32.52
CA ASN A 752 -14.79 9.71 -33.06
C ASN A 752 -14.19 10.02 -34.43
N GLN A 753 -14.96 10.67 -35.32
CA GLN A 753 -14.47 11.11 -36.62
C GLN A 753 -13.34 12.14 -36.49
N LEU A 754 -13.47 13.13 -35.60
CA LEU A 754 -12.42 14.12 -35.32
C LEU A 754 -11.16 13.45 -34.76
N THR A 755 -11.31 12.53 -33.82
CA THR A 755 -10.18 11.77 -33.26
C THR A 755 -9.44 10.98 -34.33
N SER A 756 -10.15 10.38 -35.28
CA SER A 756 -9.55 9.61 -36.40
C SER A 756 -8.90 10.50 -37.47
N SER A 757 -9.44 11.70 -37.70
CA SER A 757 -8.98 12.59 -38.77
C SER A 757 -7.89 13.58 -38.31
N LEU A 758 -7.85 13.92 -37.03
CA LEU A 758 -6.90 14.85 -36.45
C LEU A 758 -5.77 14.10 -35.74
N GLN A 759 -4.68 13.87 -36.46
CA GLN A 759 -3.55 13.08 -35.97
C GLN A 759 -2.97 13.65 -34.67
N HIS A 760 -2.52 12.75 -33.79
CA HIS A 760 -1.93 13.10 -32.49
C HIS A 760 -2.83 13.94 -31.57
N SER A 761 -4.14 13.98 -31.84
CA SER A 761 -5.11 14.58 -30.95
C SER A 761 -5.75 13.52 -30.05
N THR A 762 -6.33 13.97 -28.94
CA THR A 762 -7.19 13.17 -28.08
C THR A 762 -8.43 13.97 -27.79
N PHE A 763 -9.58 13.35 -27.98
CA PHE A 763 -10.86 13.88 -27.53
C PHE A 763 -11.43 12.97 -26.44
N VAL A 764 -11.80 13.58 -25.32
CA VAL A 764 -12.55 12.93 -24.25
C VAL A 764 -13.95 13.52 -24.26
N LEU A 765 -14.95 12.70 -24.51
CA LEU A 765 -16.35 13.05 -24.40
C LEU A 765 -16.83 12.82 -22.96
N VAL A 766 -17.38 13.87 -22.34
CA VAL A 766 -18.00 13.82 -21.01
C VAL A 766 -19.51 13.71 -21.15
N LYS A 767 -20.10 12.66 -20.59
CA LYS A 767 -21.52 12.32 -20.65
C LYS A 767 -22.35 13.08 -19.62
N THR A 768 -22.32 14.41 -19.71
CA THR A 768 -22.99 15.34 -18.77
C THR A 768 -24.49 15.09 -18.67
N PHE A 769 -25.14 14.69 -19.77
CA PHE A 769 -26.57 14.45 -19.80
C PHE A 769 -26.97 13.42 -18.74
N ASN A 770 -26.35 12.23 -18.77
CA ASN A 770 -26.66 11.15 -17.85
C ASN A 770 -26.26 11.47 -16.40
N LEU A 771 -25.17 12.22 -16.22
CA LEU A 771 -24.71 12.64 -14.90
C LEU A 771 -25.77 13.53 -14.22
N VAL A 772 -26.19 14.60 -14.89
CA VAL A 772 -27.17 15.55 -14.35
C VAL A 772 -28.56 14.93 -14.27
N HIS A 773 -28.98 14.20 -15.31
CA HIS A 773 -30.28 13.52 -15.30
C HIS A 773 -30.41 12.55 -14.12
N GLY A 774 -29.34 11.78 -13.82
CA GLY A 774 -29.30 10.89 -12.66
C GLY A 774 -29.39 11.63 -11.31
N LEU A 775 -28.78 12.81 -11.20
CA LEU A 775 -28.91 13.68 -10.02
C LEU A 775 -30.34 14.20 -9.85
N VAL A 776 -31.01 14.55 -10.95
CA VAL A 776 -32.37 15.10 -10.90
C VAL A 776 -33.39 14.02 -10.55
N GLU A 777 -33.29 12.84 -11.18
CA GLU A 777 -34.23 11.73 -10.97
C GLU A 777 -34.05 11.06 -9.61
N ASN A 778 -32.81 10.97 -9.10
CA ASN A 778 -32.50 10.29 -7.84
C ASN A 778 -31.55 11.12 -6.95
N PRO A 779 -31.97 12.30 -6.47
CA PRO A 779 -31.09 13.24 -5.77
C PRO A 779 -30.52 12.65 -4.46
N SER A 780 -31.34 11.89 -3.73
CA SER A 780 -30.97 11.32 -2.43
C SER A 780 -29.84 10.29 -2.52
N ARG A 781 -29.67 9.60 -3.66
CA ARG A 781 -28.56 8.64 -3.86
C ARG A 781 -27.19 9.31 -3.76
N ASN A 782 -27.11 10.60 -4.08
CA ASN A 782 -25.86 11.36 -4.13
C ASN A 782 -25.81 12.48 -3.08
N GLY A 783 -26.71 12.44 -2.08
CA GLY A 783 -26.72 13.40 -0.97
C GLY A 783 -27.42 14.73 -1.25
N PHE A 784 -28.22 14.81 -2.32
CA PHE A 784 -29.06 15.98 -2.62
C PHE A 784 -30.50 15.74 -2.14
N ASN A 785 -31.13 16.82 -1.65
CA ASN A 785 -32.47 16.84 -1.08
C ASN A 785 -33.50 17.43 -2.06
N ASP A 786 -33.11 18.50 -2.77
CA ASP A 786 -33.98 19.19 -3.72
C ASP A 786 -33.33 19.26 -5.10
N SER A 787 -33.94 18.59 -6.08
CA SER A 787 -33.53 18.62 -7.48
C SER A 787 -34.51 19.36 -8.39
N ARG A 788 -35.52 20.02 -7.83
CA ARG A 788 -36.59 20.66 -8.58
C ARG A 788 -36.52 22.18 -8.48
N ASN A 789 -36.27 22.68 -7.28
CA ASN A 789 -36.37 24.11 -7.01
C ASN A 789 -34.98 24.76 -7.07
N PRO A 790 -34.88 25.99 -7.61
CA PRO A 790 -33.67 26.78 -7.50
C PRO A 790 -33.45 27.19 -6.05
N CYS A 791 -32.20 27.16 -5.59
CA CYS A 791 -31.89 27.61 -4.24
C CYS A 791 -32.05 29.13 -4.08
N CYS A 792 -31.74 29.94 -5.10
CA CYS A 792 -31.98 31.38 -5.05
C CYS A 792 -33.37 31.75 -5.58
N VAL A 793 -33.88 32.90 -5.14
CA VAL A 793 -35.11 33.47 -5.72
C VAL A 793 -34.80 33.97 -7.12
N ILE A 794 -35.44 33.38 -8.12
CA ILE A 794 -35.20 33.69 -9.54
C ILE A 794 -36.13 34.79 -10.05
N SER A 795 -35.66 35.52 -11.07
CA SER A 795 -36.42 36.53 -11.81
C SER A 795 -37.21 35.88 -12.94
N ASP A 796 -38.51 36.14 -13.04
CA ASP A 796 -39.36 35.65 -14.13
C ASP A 796 -38.90 36.10 -15.52
N LYS A 797 -38.11 37.20 -15.59
CA LYS A 797 -37.61 37.75 -16.85
C LYS A 797 -36.35 37.06 -17.35
N THR A 798 -35.49 36.57 -16.45
CA THR A 798 -34.13 36.13 -16.79
C THR A 798 -33.81 34.71 -16.33
N GLY A 799 -34.60 34.14 -15.42
CA GLY A 799 -34.30 32.85 -14.78
C GLY A 799 -33.11 32.89 -13.82
N THR A 800 -32.42 34.03 -13.70
CA THR A 800 -31.27 34.24 -12.81
C THR A 800 -31.72 34.71 -11.43
N CYS A 801 -30.82 34.63 -10.44
CA CYS A 801 -31.09 35.13 -9.09
C CYS A 801 -31.44 36.62 -9.09
N ILE A 802 -32.42 37.01 -8.28
CA ILE A 802 -32.72 38.42 -8.01
C ILE A 802 -31.62 39.00 -7.10
N PRO A 803 -31.03 40.16 -7.44
CA PRO A 803 -29.98 40.77 -6.64
C PRO A 803 -30.37 40.95 -5.16
N ASN A 804 -29.45 40.58 -4.27
CA ASN A 804 -29.56 40.71 -2.81
C ASN A 804 -30.71 39.94 -2.14
N LYS A 805 -31.43 39.06 -2.86
CA LYS A 805 -32.40 38.16 -2.22
C LYS A 805 -31.67 37.02 -1.50
N THR A 806 -32.15 36.70 -0.31
CA THR A 806 -31.60 35.61 0.50
C THR A 806 -31.87 34.28 -0.20
N PRO A 807 -30.83 33.46 -0.47
CA PRO A 807 -31.00 32.12 -1.02
C PRO A 807 -31.51 31.14 0.04
N CYS A 808 -31.78 29.91 -0.37
CA CYS A 808 -32.14 28.80 0.50
C CYS A 808 -31.09 28.57 1.59
N GLN A 809 -31.52 27.99 2.72
CA GLN A 809 -30.65 27.71 3.86
C GLN A 809 -29.67 26.57 3.54
N ASP A 810 -30.17 25.47 2.97
CA ASP A 810 -29.36 24.29 2.61
C ASP A 810 -28.94 24.32 1.14
N ARG A 811 -27.86 25.05 0.85
CA ARG A 811 -27.30 25.15 -0.52
C ARG A 811 -26.64 23.87 -1.00
N ASN A 812 -26.10 23.07 -0.08
CA ASN A 812 -25.39 21.83 -0.42
C ASN A 812 -26.35 20.68 -0.77
N GLY A 813 -27.58 20.73 -0.25
CA GLY A 813 -28.65 19.79 -0.61
C GLY A 813 -29.40 20.14 -1.91
N HIS A 814 -29.14 21.26 -2.57
CA HIS A 814 -29.83 21.65 -3.80
C HIS A 814 -29.01 21.32 -5.05
N VAL A 815 -29.68 20.81 -6.10
CA VAL A 815 -29.05 20.58 -7.40
C VAL A 815 -28.86 21.89 -8.15
N PHE A 816 -29.89 22.72 -8.18
CA PHE A 816 -29.92 23.97 -8.93
C PHE A 816 -29.69 25.18 -8.03
N TRP A 817 -28.80 26.06 -8.46
CA TRP A 817 -28.55 27.34 -7.81
C TRP A 817 -29.60 28.37 -8.21
N ASP A 818 -29.79 28.55 -9.52
CA ASP A 818 -30.82 29.40 -10.11
C ASP A 818 -31.68 28.58 -11.10
N GLY A 819 -32.38 29.24 -12.00
CA GLY A 819 -33.30 28.60 -12.93
C GLY A 819 -32.64 27.73 -14.00
N ALA A 820 -31.31 27.76 -14.14
CA ALA A 820 -30.58 27.06 -15.19
C ALA A 820 -29.26 26.42 -14.71
N HIS A 821 -28.62 26.96 -13.68
CA HIS A 821 -27.25 26.60 -13.31
C HIS A 821 -27.19 25.78 -12.02
N HIS A 822 -26.13 25.00 -11.91
CA HIS A 822 -25.89 24.08 -10.81
C HIS A 822 -25.27 24.76 -9.59
N THR A 823 -25.51 24.21 -8.41
CA THR A 823 -24.83 24.63 -7.18
C THR A 823 -23.35 24.24 -7.20
N ASP A 824 -22.55 24.94 -6.38
CA ASP A 824 -21.14 24.58 -6.11
C ASP A 824 -21.00 23.10 -5.72
N ALA A 825 -21.94 22.56 -4.94
CA ALA A 825 -21.96 21.18 -4.50
C ALA A 825 -22.10 20.20 -5.68
N VAL A 826 -23.00 20.49 -6.64
CA VAL A 826 -23.13 19.70 -7.87
C VAL A 826 -21.90 19.84 -8.75
N ASN A 827 -21.37 21.05 -8.92
CA ASN A 827 -20.15 21.28 -9.70
C ASN A 827 -18.96 20.49 -9.13
N ARG A 828 -18.82 20.44 -7.80
CA ARG A 828 -17.82 19.63 -7.11
C ARG A 828 -18.03 18.13 -7.33
N PHE A 829 -19.27 17.67 -7.19
CA PHE A 829 -19.63 16.28 -7.42
C PHE A 829 -19.30 15.87 -8.86
N ALA A 830 -19.80 16.62 -9.85
CA ALA A 830 -19.60 16.35 -11.26
C ALA A 830 -18.11 16.37 -11.63
N ALA A 831 -17.35 17.37 -11.16
CA ALA A 831 -15.91 17.42 -11.38
C ALA A 831 -15.19 16.20 -10.77
N ARG A 832 -15.62 15.72 -9.60
CA ARG A 832 -15.03 14.54 -8.95
C ARG A 832 -15.33 13.27 -9.73
N GLU A 833 -16.55 13.10 -10.21
CA GLU A 833 -16.95 11.96 -11.04
C GLU A 833 -16.14 11.93 -12.35
N ILE A 834 -16.03 13.08 -13.02
CA ILE A 834 -15.21 13.23 -14.22
C ILE A 834 -13.75 12.91 -13.90
N PHE A 835 -13.20 13.49 -12.83
CA PHE A 835 -11.79 13.33 -12.47
C PHE A 835 -11.48 11.89 -12.10
N ASN A 836 -12.13 11.29 -11.11
CA ASN A 836 -11.78 9.98 -10.53
C ASN A 836 -11.98 8.76 -11.46
N GLY A 837 -12.42 8.97 -12.70
CA GLY A 837 -12.51 7.90 -13.70
C GLY A 837 -13.77 7.04 -13.59
N THR A 838 -14.91 7.64 -13.20
CA THR A 838 -16.20 6.96 -13.29
C THR A 838 -16.69 6.90 -14.75
N SER A 839 -17.74 6.12 -15.04
CA SER A 839 -18.22 5.76 -16.39
C SER A 839 -18.75 6.92 -17.26
N PHE A 840 -18.50 8.18 -16.88
CA PHE A 840 -18.99 9.38 -17.57
C PHE A 840 -17.99 9.94 -18.59
N CYS A 841 -16.76 9.44 -18.68
CA CYS A 841 -15.79 9.84 -19.71
C CYS A 841 -15.59 8.73 -20.75
N THR A 842 -15.53 9.09 -22.04
CA THR A 842 -15.24 8.15 -23.13
C THR A 842 -14.33 8.77 -24.19
N PRO A 843 -13.47 7.99 -24.88
CA PRO A 843 -13.16 6.58 -24.63
C PRO A 843 -12.18 6.36 -23.46
N ILE A 844 -11.57 7.42 -22.92
CA ILE A 844 -10.54 7.34 -21.87
C ILE A 844 -10.99 8.17 -20.66
N ASN A 845 -10.74 7.64 -19.46
CA ASN A 845 -10.98 8.34 -18.21
C ASN A 845 -10.11 9.59 -18.06
N PHE A 846 -10.65 10.64 -17.43
CA PHE A 846 -9.95 11.91 -17.24
C PHE A 846 -8.64 11.74 -16.45
N ILE A 847 -8.67 11.07 -15.29
CA ILE A 847 -7.47 10.77 -14.49
C ILE A 847 -6.41 9.99 -15.27
N HIS A 848 -6.81 8.95 -16.00
CA HIS A 848 -5.87 8.15 -16.80
C HIS A 848 -5.20 9.00 -17.90
N LYS A 849 -5.96 9.86 -18.57
CA LYS A 849 -5.42 10.70 -19.65
C LYS A 849 -4.59 11.88 -19.14
N PHE A 850 -5.00 12.51 -18.04
CA PHE A 850 -4.48 13.82 -17.63
C PHE A 850 -3.69 13.82 -16.31
N THR A 851 -3.57 12.67 -15.64
CA THR A 851 -2.76 12.53 -14.41
C THR A 851 -1.79 11.34 -14.47
N GLU A 852 -2.18 10.23 -15.12
CA GLU A 852 -1.37 9.01 -15.27
C GLU A 852 -0.86 8.82 -16.71
N THR A 853 -0.03 9.74 -17.22
CA THR A 853 0.95 9.51 -18.31
C THR A 853 1.59 10.87 -18.65
N HIS A 854 2.89 11.10 -18.46
CA HIS A 854 3.91 10.71 -19.45
C HIS A 854 4.43 9.27 -19.29
N LEU A 855 3.74 8.32 -19.92
CA LEU A 855 4.39 7.28 -20.71
C LEU A 855 4.08 7.65 -22.17
N PRO A 856 5.08 7.94 -23.02
CA PRO A 856 4.82 8.14 -24.43
C PRO A 856 4.40 6.80 -25.05
N ASN A 857 3.22 6.75 -25.67
CA ASN A 857 2.90 5.70 -26.62
C ASN A 857 3.93 5.75 -27.75
N ALA A 858 4.85 4.77 -27.75
CA ALA A 858 5.53 4.36 -28.96
C ALA A 858 4.47 3.94 -29.99
N SER A 859 4.69 4.36 -31.23
CA SER A 859 4.15 3.75 -32.43
C SER A 859 3.97 2.24 -32.27
N ILE A 860 2.74 1.76 -32.44
CA ILE A 860 2.41 0.35 -32.64
C ILE A 860 3.15 -0.11 -33.91
N PRO A 861 4.12 -1.04 -33.85
CA PRO A 861 4.49 -1.82 -35.02
C PRO A 861 3.39 -2.86 -35.23
N HIS A 862 2.99 -3.03 -36.48
CA HIS A 862 2.15 -4.13 -36.94
C HIS A 862 2.65 -5.48 -36.37
N PHE A 863 1.93 -6.07 -35.42
CA PHE A 863 1.93 -7.51 -35.17
C PHE A 863 0.65 -7.88 -34.40
N LEU A 864 -0.49 -7.81 -35.07
CA LEU A 864 -1.67 -8.61 -34.71
C LEU A 864 -2.49 -8.94 -35.98
N ALA A 865 -1.82 -9.59 -36.92
CA ALA A 865 -2.47 -10.47 -37.89
C ALA A 865 -1.72 -11.80 -37.80
N LEU A 866 -2.16 -12.66 -36.87
CA LEU A 866 -1.98 -14.11 -36.79
C LEU A 866 -2.42 -14.58 -35.39
N PHE A 867 -3.71 -14.46 -35.06
CA PHE A 867 -4.36 -15.30 -34.05
C PHE A 867 -5.86 -15.44 -34.39
N THR A 868 -6.11 -15.92 -35.61
CA THR A 868 -7.33 -16.64 -36.01
C THR A 868 -6.92 -17.95 -36.69
N GLY A 869 -6.11 -18.75 -36.00
CA GLY A 869 -5.70 -20.08 -36.42
C GLY A 869 -4.85 -20.74 -35.33
N GLY A 870 -5.45 -21.58 -34.50
CA GLY A 870 -4.74 -22.27 -33.43
C GLY A 870 -5.60 -22.72 -32.23
N LEU A 871 -6.87 -23.06 -32.44
CA LEU A 871 -7.56 -24.02 -31.58
C LEU A 871 -7.12 -25.41 -32.04
N MET A 872 -6.10 -25.97 -31.39
CA MET A 872 -5.87 -27.41 -31.15
C MET A 872 -4.40 -27.62 -30.77
N LEU A 873 -4.18 -28.52 -29.80
CA LEU A 873 -2.90 -29.03 -29.26
C LEU A 873 -2.28 -28.17 -28.14
N PHE A 874 -2.58 -28.52 -26.89
CA PHE A 874 -1.65 -29.23 -26.00
C PHE A 874 -2.28 -29.37 -24.60
N GLY A 875 -3.25 -30.29 -24.50
CA GLY A 875 -3.32 -31.17 -23.33
C GLY A 875 -2.37 -32.32 -23.61
N PHE A 876 -1.13 -32.22 -23.16
CA PHE A 876 -0.12 -33.29 -23.22
C PHE A 876 1.03 -32.88 -22.29
N PHE A 877 0.90 -33.15 -20.99
CA PHE A 877 2.00 -33.50 -20.08
C PHE A 877 1.43 -33.97 -18.71
N GLU A 878 0.50 -34.93 -18.78
CA GLU A 878 0.38 -36.00 -17.79
C GLU A 878 0.36 -37.31 -18.61
N ALA A 879 1.01 -38.34 -18.07
CA ALA A 879 1.32 -39.63 -18.70
C ALA A 879 2.54 -39.66 -19.63
N LEU A 880 3.74 -39.80 -19.04
CA LEU A 880 4.79 -40.71 -19.55
C LEU A 880 5.91 -40.94 -18.52
N THR A 881 5.55 -41.42 -17.33
CA THR A 881 6.40 -42.29 -16.50
C THR A 881 5.51 -43.34 -15.85
N GLY A 882 5.22 -44.40 -16.59
CA GLY A 882 4.44 -45.54 -16.09
C GLY A 882 4.06 -46.48 -17.24
N ALA A 883 4.66 -47.67 -17.23
CA ALA A 883 4.39 -48.84 -18.09
C ALA A 883 5.09 -48.89 -19.47
N PHE A 884 6.41 -49.04 -19.44
CA PHE A 884 7.17 -49.85 -20.43
C PHE A 884 7.86 -51.01 -19.69
N PHE A 885 7.04 -51.91 -19.16
CA PHE A 885 7.30 -53.26 -18.61
C PHE A 885 5.88 -53.77 -18.30
N THR A 886 5.31 -54.85 -18.83
CA THR A 886 5.83 -56.07 -19.44
C THR A 886 4.63 -56.86 -20.01
N ALA A 887 4.80 -57.53 -21.15
CA ALA A 887 4.17 -58.80 -21.60
C ALA A 887 4.20 -58.77 -23.14
N LEU A 888 5.04 -59.49 -23.89
CA LEU A 888 5.47 -60.89 -23.82
C LEU A 888 4.30 -61.87 -23.82
N THR A 889 3.79 -62.13 -25.02
CA THR A 889 3.12 -63.33 -25.57
C THR A 889 2.58 -62.86 -26.94
N GLY A 890 2.76 -63.47 -28.09
CA GLY A 890 3.10 -64.81 -28.56
C GLY A 890 2.73 -64.77 -30.06
N ALA A 891 3.72 -64.83 -30.95
CA ALA A 891 3.85 -65.82 -32.00
C ALA A 891 2.55 -66.47 -32.56
N PHE A 892 2.55 -66.59 -33.89
CA PHE A 892 1.77 -67.48 -34.78
C PHE A 892 0.61 -66.88 -35.62
N PHE A 893 0.92 -66.79 -36.92
CA PHE A 893 0.15 -67.19 -38.11
C PHE A 893 -1.33 -66.80 -38.26
N ALA A 894 -1.55 -66.03 -39.34
CA ALA A 894 -2.56 -66.19 -40.39
C ALA A 894 -3.94 -66.77 -40.05
N ASP A 895 -4.99 -66.00 -40.33
CA ASP A 895 -6.31 -66.53 -40.63
C ASP A 895 -6.76 -66.09 -42.03
N PHE A 896 -7.21 -67.08 -42.81
CA PHE A 896 -8.13 -66.93 -43.92
C PHE A 896 -9.49 -67.52 -43.47
N ASP A 897 -10.54 -66.93 -44.02
CA ASP A 897 -11.93 -67.39 -44.08
C ASP A 897 -12.87 -67.19 -42.88
N GLY A 898 -13.79 -66.24 -43.10
CA GLY A 898 -15.21 -66.60 -43.16
C GLY A 898 -16.03 -66.39 -41.88
N PRO A 899 -17.36 -66.29 -42.02
CA PRO A 899 -18.06 -65.06 -41.66
C PRO A 899 -19.13 -65.24 -40.57
N SER A 900 -19.86 -64.16 -40.27
CA SER A 900 -21.30 -64.07 -39.91
C SER A 900 -21.60 -63.36 -38.57
N THR A 901 -22.45 -62.30 -38.65
CA THR A 901 -23.62 -62.01 -37.76
C THR A 901 -23.34 -61.69 -36.27
N PHE A 902 -24.04 -60.85 -35.49
CA PHE A 902 -25.18 -59.91 -35.56
C PHE A 902 -25.27 -59.23 -34.15
N VAL A 903 -26.10 -58.19 -34.01
CA VAL A 903 -26.72 -57.59 -32.78
C VAL A 903 -25.80 -56.80 -31.81
N LEU A 904 -25.92 -55.47 -31.61
CA LEU A 904 -26.97 -54.60 -31.02
C LEU A 904 -27.29 -54.86 -29.52
N ALA A 905 -27.15 -53.81 -28.70
CA ALA A 905 -27.92 -53.47 -27.49
C ALA A 905 -27.04 -52.53 -26.62
N ASP A 906 -27.33 -51.23 -26.55
CA ASP A 906 -28.36 -50.55 -25.72
C ASP A 906 -27.76 -50.12 -24.36
N VAL A 907 -27.59 -48.79 -24.15
CA VAL A 907 -28.57 -47.87 -23.49
C VAL A 907 -28.40 -47.96 -21.96
N THR A 908 -28.13 -46.91 -21.18
CA THR A 908 -29.03 -45.83 -20.70
C THR A 908 -28.21 -44.96 -19.69
N VAL A 909 -28.25 -43.61 -19.74
CA VAL A 909 -29.00 -42.67 -18.83
C VAL A 909 -28.40 -42.52 -17.42
N GLU A 910 -28.32 -41.39 -16.71
CA GLU A 910 -28.52 -39.93 -16.84
C GLU A 910 -27.95 -39.34 -15.51
N VAL A 911 -27.16 -38.26 -15.55
CA VAL A 911 -27.47 -36.89 -15.03
C VAL A 911 -27.61 -36.72 -13.50
N LEU A 912 -26.69 -35.99 -12.85
CA LEU A 912 -26.91 -34.67 -12.19
C LEU A 912 -25.70 -34.14 -11.38
N ALA A 913 -25.34 -32.89 -11.69
CA ALA A 913 -24.88 -31.75 -10.87
C ALA A 913 -23.70 -31.85 -9.87
N ALA A 914 -22.68 -30.99 -10.08
CA ALA A 914 -22.30 -29.89 -9.18
C ALA A 914 -21.14 -29.03 -9.74
N VAL A 915 -21.40 -27.73 -9.95
CA VAL A 915 -20.53 -26.62 -9.50
C VAL A 915 -21.45 -25.58 -8.87
#